data_AF-A0A820J479-F1
#
_entry.id   AF-A0A820J479-F1
#
_cell.length_a   1.000
_cell.length_b   1.000
_cell.length_c   1.000
_cell.angle_alpha   90.00
_cell.angle_beta   90.00
_cell.angle_gamma   90.00
#
_symmetry.space_group_name_H-M   'P 1'
#
loop_
_entity.id
_entity.type
_entity.pdbx_description
1 polymer ?
#
loop_
_entity_poly.entity_id
_entity_poly.type
_entity_poly.pdbx_seq_one_letter_code
_entity_poly.pdbx_strand_id
1 'polypeptide(L)'
;NPPDHVAKLFRSVIEQYAGFFQTIIFAIIDDHNSGQRHNPKGNFKSFKDELDGLRLEPLVPLNQPNTNFGPYRVSPDGLTISDVSIFDLQPCQLGAKCNEIQDSKHSRLYSHPSLCKERSLKGTCTKLNDSIHMSSFIHRNPCKNGAQCKDIDNTKHNQEYEHPSFCPNRSNCSDTSDDHENAYRHLPLCKSFLKCLDYQKHVTSHCENFRHCNPSCHDGKYCVNFHVKQHIENYKHPFPNPCPFTPYHCSWYEQFISAGNNDVISGEVEQHCLDFAHVCAFGRNCANNDSLHWEKSIHVRRPICSLGNECTKLTQEDHLSSFTHPNVRDIRCLCRHADKCPDRHDPKHVAKFRHIITLEDSGIVRYYNLNQNIDFVQNQKHNVERVRRYVENEKWEPLPSGSIPQNIIDWIRTVQPVHRCRPEIFESILLHGHVMSRDYMDNLKKSRCIIDSILQHNELRRIKYFKEKKCAKDIKEYVTALVTEELEGNNSENTKSDEHSIDNVPISPDGIASKSRRDLIRNKEVILSNILSEDEITTIKTKAIEIAQASSKLHSSPAGIGYEPDKELGTNKNVFSILGPHLGQYGDIFIVFKREILHHPDSNFTIQAATSYASGRAFKWRPWLGTNPGLSDTRIKLFHSTKLHASIPGYEYATALELIATTSQTLKKKSMNIDLPTILKRWLTVDSHMTIEAHLPQLIPLDYIDHIYMSKNIFDAFNNKTRETIKTIFDNRISIKSIESRKEHENFVMKELIDKFGQRDIHSISRPIQGAVITMPATEFYDYFALPLTISQAYEQYKIDHPQVPSDATVYIYWQVMNGDIMLTLANEHINTGEQQPNLRCLICYIAEKPSRKINSYHEHASYLHSGRLFQHEIVVQEEGFSASSTSFFIGCNTDDFMTFRLELQRSTGTVTLSHSGSNSIYNHEQICATFSKSDFDLNELNFIHVSAGARTVPIRNLIVTFEKQPEPFDSIGSDVQTNLSDLPRDVLDDKVAKKLDQSQGKHFVSIC
;
A
#
# COMPACT_ATOMS: atom_id res chain seq x y z
N ASN A 1 47.39 12.08 70.63
CA ASN A 1 46.26 11.60 69.81
C ASN A 1 45.62 10.42 70.49
N PRO A 2 44.27 10.31 70.49
CA PRO A 2 43.59 9.14 71.06
C PRO A 2 44.09 7.85 70.39
N PRO A 3 44.58 6.84 71.14
CA PRO A 3 45.18 5.63 70.54
C PRO A 3 44.25 4.89 69.58
N ASP A 4 42.96 4.80 69.90
CA ASP A 4 41.91 4.22 69.03
C ASP A 4 41.81 4.91 67.67
N HIS A 5 41.88 6.25 67.65
CA HIS A 5 41.87 7.00 66.40
C HIS A 5 43.14 6.73 65.58
N VAL A 6 44.30 6.68 66.23
CA VAL A 6 45.58 6.40 65.54
C VAL A 6 45.62 4.98 64.99
N ALA A 7 45.11 3.99 65.73
CA ALA A 7 45.02 2.60 65.27
C ALA A 7 44.16 2.47 64.01
N LYS A 8 43.00 3.15 63.96
CA LYS A 8 42.12 3.19 62.78
C LYS A 8 42.73 3.93 61.58
N LEU A 9 43.53 4.97 61.84
CA LEU A 9 44.32 5.62 60.79
C LEU A 9 45.35 4.65 60.21
N PHE A 10 46.11 3.95 61.05
CA PHE A 10 47.04 2.93 60.59
C PHE A 10 46.34 1.81 59.84
N ARG A 11 45.15 1.38 60.28
CA ARG A 11 44.35 0.40 59.54
C ARG A 11 44.05 0.88 58.12
N SER A 12 43.58 2.12 57.99
CA SER A 12 43.27 2.73 56.68
C SER A 12 44.50 2.87 55.80
N VAL A 13 45.64 3.27 56.39
CA VAL A 13 46.93 3.31 55.70
C VAL A 13 47.31 1.90 55.24
N ILE A 14 47.32 0.90 56.12
CA ILE A 14 47.64 -0.50 55.77
C ILE A 14 46.72 -1.03 54.66
N GLU A 15 45.43 -0.65 54.67
CA GLU A 15 44.49 -0.94 53.57
C GLU A 15 44.91 -0.33 52.22
N GLN A 16 45.58 0.82 52.21
CA GLN A 16 46.16 1.41 51.00
C GLN A 16 47.40 0.65 50.49
N TYR A 17 48.16 -0.01 51.37
CA TYR A 17 49.37 -0.78 51.03
C TYR A 17 49.16 -2.30 51.04
N ALA A 18 47.90 -2.75 50.92
CA ALA A 18 47.58 -4.18 50.93
C ALA A 18 48.39 -4.93 49.86
N GLY A 19 49.18 -5.92 50.29
CA GLY A 19 50.05 -6.73 49.43
C GLY A 19 51.50 -6.25 49.29
N PHE A 20 51.87 -5.05 49.75
CA PHE A 20 53.26 -4.57 49.71
C PHE A 20 54.13 -5.13 50.84
N PHE A 21 53.52 -5.40 51.99
CA PHE A 21 54.21 -5.94 53.15
C PHE A 21 53.69 -7.35 53.45
N GLN A 22 54.62 -8.30 53.59
CA GLN A 22 54.27 -9.66 54.02
C GLN A 22 53.78 -9.67 55.48
N THR A 23 54.34 -8.83 56.34
CA THR A 23 53.98 -8.71 57.76
C THR A 23 54.35 -7.33 58.27
N ILE A 24 53.46 -6.71 59.05
CA ILE A 24 53.70 -5.42 59.72
C ILE A 24 53.63 -5.65 61.23
N ILE A 25 54.66 -5.23 61.96
CA ILE A 25 54.78 -5.42 63.40
C ILE A 25 54.82 -4.06 64.08
N PHE A 26 53.90 -3.82 65.01
CA PHE A 26 53.90 -2.61 65.85
C PHE A 26 54.46 -2.92 67.23
N ALA A 27 55.49 -2.18 67.64
CA ALA A 27 55.99 -2.19 69.02
C ALA A 27 55.27 -1.11 69.83
N ILE A 28 54.16 -1.47 70.48
CA ILE A 28 53.34 -0.55 71.27
C ILE A 28 53.60 -0.78 72.76
N ILE A 29 53.93 0.28 73.48
CA ILE A 29 54.16 0.27 74.92
C ILE A 29 53.09 1.12 75.59
N ASP A 30 52.47 0.58 76.64
CA ASP A 30 51.63 1.35 77.55
C ASP A 30 52.51 2.23 78.44
N ASP A 31 52.35 3.54 78.30
CA ASP A 31 53.10 4.55 79.05
C ASP A 31 52.35 4.97 80.33
N HIS A 32 52.90 5.97 81.03
CA HIS A 32 52.29 6.53 82.24
C HIS A 32 50.89 7.14 82.02
N ASN A 33 50.48 7.39 80.77
CA ASN A 33 49.15 7.88 80.42
C ASN A 33 48.13 6.73 80.21
N SER A 34 48.58 5.47 80.14
CA SER A 34 47.71 4.32 79.92
C SER A 34 46.87 3.99 81.16
N GLY A 35 45.59 3.71 80.95
CA GLY A 35 44.62 3.46 82.03
C GLY A 35 44.06 4.71 82.71
N GLN A 36 44.55 5.91 82.35
CA GLN A 36 44.03 7.19 82.86
C GLN A 36 42.65 7.52 82.26
N ARG A 37 41.90 8.45 82.87
CA ARG A 37 40.55 8.86 82.41
C ARG A 37 40.48 9.23 80.93
N HIS A 38 41.55 9.81 80.38
CA HIS A 38 41.62 10.23 78.98
C HIS A 38 42.17 9.14 78.02
N ASN A 39 42.72 8.04 78.55
CA ASN A 39 43.19 6.87 77.81
C ASN A 39 42.90 5.57 78.58
N PRO A 40 41.61 5.27 78.85
CA PRO A 40 41.21 4.22 79.78
C PRO A 40 41.54 2.80 79.28
N LYS A 41 41.75 2.65 77.96
CA LYS A 41 42.08 1.36 77.33
C LYS A 41 43.58 1.11 77.18
N GLY A 42 44.42 2.10 77.48
CA GLY A 42 45.85 2.05 77.15
C GLY A 42 46.12 2.17 75.65
N ASN A 43 47.41 2.29 75.31
CA ASN A 43 47.88 2.40 73.93
C ASN A 43 47.80 1.05 73.23
N PHE A 44 48.20 -0.04 73.89
CA PHE A 44 48.31 -1.38 73.31
C PHE A 44 46.96 -1.94 72.87
N LYS A 45 45.95 -1.91 73.73
CA LYS A 45 44.65 -2.53 73.46
C LYS A 45 43.99 -1.96 72.20
N SER A 46 44.07 -0.65 72.00
CA SER A 46 43.47 0.02 70.84
C SER A 46 44.09 -0.45 69.52
N PHE A 47 45.41 -0.61 69.47
CA PHE A 47 46.10 -1.15 68.28
C PHE A 47 45.85 -2.64 68.10
N LYS A 48 45.80 -3.40 69.20
CA LYS A 48 45.49 -4.83 69.15
C LYS A 48 44.09 -5.06 68.58
N ASP A 49 43.08 -4.40 69.14
CA ASP A 49 41.69 -4.59 68.75
C ASP A 49 41.44 -4.23 67.26
N GLU A 50 42.19 -3.26 66.70
CA GLU A 50 42.01 -2.81 65.31
C GLU A 50 42.91 -3.52 64.29
N LEU A 51 44.13 -3.93 64.66
CA LEU A 51 45.16 -4.37 63.71
C LEU A 51 45.64 -5.81 63.92
N ASP A 52 45.45 -6.40 65.11
CA ASP A 52 45.97 -7.74 65.40
C ASP A 52 45.24 -8.79 64.55
N GLY A 53 46.02 -9.59 63.82
CA GLY A 53 45.49 -10.58 62.88
C GLY A 53 44.84 -10.01 61.61
N LEU A 54 44.92 -8.70 61.35
CA LEU A 54 44.41 -8.08 60.13
C LEU A 54 45.13 -8.65 58.89
N ARG A 55 44.38 -9.32 58.01
CA ARG A 55 44.87 -9.82 56.72
C ARG A 55 44.18 -9.10 55.58
N LEU A 56 44.96 -8.57 54.64
CA LEU A 56 44.46 -7.84 53.50
C LEU A 56 45.11 -8.37 52.22
N GLU A 57 44.26 -8.71 51.25
CA GLU A 57 44.70 -9.17 49.93
C GLU A 57 44.87 -7.99 48.95
N PRO A 58 45.90 -8.03 48.07
CA PRO A 58 46.12 -7.02 47.03
C PRO A 58 44.95 -6.95 46.02
N LEU A 59 44.87 -5.85 45.28
CA LEU A 59 43.84 -5.61 44.26
C LEU A 59 44.18 -6.38 42.96
N VAL A 60 43.27 -7.23 42.49
CA VAL A 60 43.41 -8.01 41.22
C VAL A 60 43.64 -7.16 39.94
N PRO A 61 43.22 -5.87 39.80
CA PRO A 61 43.53 -5.05 38.63
C PRO A 61 44.82 -4.22 38.75
N LEU A 62 45.74 -4.50 39.69
CA LEU A 62 47.08 -3.85 39.71
C LEU A 62 47.92 -4.15 38.45
N ASN A 63 47.43 -5.01 37.56
CA ASN A 63 48.09 -5.41 36.32
C ASN A 63 47.79 -4.48 35.12
N GLN A 64 47.04 -3.38 35.31
CA GLN A 64 46.80 -2.41 34.22
C GLN A 64 47.82 -1.25 34.23
N PRO A 65 48.54 -1.01 33.12
CA PRO A 65 49.48 0.10 33.00
C PRO A 65 48.83 1.46 33.30
N ASN A 66 49.52 2.33 34.05
CA ASN A 66 49.15 3.73 34.34
C ASN A 66 47.97 3.95 35.32
N THR A 67 47.59 2.97 36.13
CA THR A 67 46.56 3.18 37.15
C THR A 67 47.15 3.92 38.36
N ASN A 68 46.76 5.19 38.58
CA ASN A 68 47.24 6.01 39.70
C ASN A 68 46.40 5.73 40.96
N PHE A 69 46.98 5.10 41.98
CA PHE A 69 46.34 4.91 43.29
C PHE A 69 47.22 5.48 44.38
N GLY A 70 46.80 6.59 44.98
CA GLY A 70 47.59 7.19 46.05
C GLY A 70 48.93 7.77 45.57
N PRO A 71 49.92 7.92 46.46
CA PRO A 71 51.25 8.45 46.12
C PRO A 71 52.17 7.45 45.37
N TYR A 72 51.66 6.32 44.85
CA TYR A 72 52.47 5.26 44.23
C TYR A 72 52.02 4.92 42.80
N ARG A 73 52.97 4.45 41.98
CA ARG A 73 52.71 3.76 40.70
C ARG A 73 53.31 2.35 40.72
N VAL A 74 52.62 1.39 40.09
CA VAL A 74 53.15 0.05 39.76
C VAL A 74 53.42 0.02 38.26
N SER A 75 54.59 -0.46 37.83
CA SER A 75 54.90 -0.65 36.41
C SER A 75 54.09 -1.84 35.83
N PRO A 76 53.96 -1.96 34.50
CA PRO A 76 53.10 -2.94 33.83
C PRO A 76 53.35 -4.42 34.18
N ASP A 77 54.53 -4.72 34.71
CA ASP A 77 55.08 -6.06 34.92
C ASP A 77 55.05 -6.52 36.39
N GLY A 78 54.65 -5.66 37.33
CA GLY A 78 54.11 -6.05 38.64
C GLY A 78 54.98 -6.88 39.59
N LEU A 79 56.27 -7.11 39.31
CA LEU A 79 57.07 -8.14 40.01
C LEU A 79 58.41 -7.67 40.58
N THR A 80 58.77 -6.39 40.53
CA THR A 80 60.04 -5.88 41.10
C THR A 80 59.83 -4.70 42.04
N ILE A 81 60.30 -4.84 43.29
CA ILE A 81 60.24 -3.81 44.35
C ILE A 81 61.03 -2.54 43.96
N SER A 82 61.97 -2.65 43.03
CA SER A 82 62.88 -1.58 42.57
C SER A 82 62.18 -0.40 41.87
N ASP A 83 60.92 -0.53 41.47
CA ASP A 83 60.22 0.47 40.66
C ASP A 83 59.10 1.22 41.41
N VAL A 84 58.97 1.01 42.72
CA VAL A 84 58.06 1.81 43.58
C VAL A 84 58.65 3.20 43.76
N SER A 85 58.31 4.12 42.86
CA SER A 85 58.62 5.55 43.03
C SER A 85 57.67 6.17 44.04
N ILE A 86 58.17 6.48 45.24
CA ILE A 86 57.49 7.35 46.19
C ILE A 86 57.71 8.78 45.73
N PHE A 87 56.70 9.42 45.16
CA PHE A 87 56.83 10.84 44.83
C PHE A 87 56.70 11.69 46.09
N ASP A 88 57.67 12.58 46.33
CA ASP A 88 57.69 13.58 47.42
C ASP A 88 56.65 14.72 47.24
N LEU A 89 55.51 14.44 46.61
CA LEU A 89 54.44 15.42 46.47
C LEU A 89 53.77 15.63 47.82
N GLN A 90 53.66 16.90 48.21
CA GLN A 90 52.92 17.31 49.40
C GLN A 90 51.49 16.74 49.35
N PRO A 91 50.98 16.13 50.43
CA PRO A 91 49.59 15.71 50.50
C PRO A 91 48.65 16.89 50.25
N CYS A 92 47.65 16.69 49.41
CA CYS A 92 46.61 17.68 49.21
C CYS A 92 45.91 17.95 50.55
N GLN A 93 45.80 19.22 50.94
CA GLN A 93 45.15 19.62 52.17
C GLN A 93 43.67 19.20 52.25
N LEU A 94 43.03 18.99 51.09
CA LEU A 94 41.64 18.52 50.99
C LEU A 94 41.52 16.99 50.92
N GLY A 95 42.63 16.24 50.80
CA GLY A 95 42.67 14.78 50.85
C GLY A 95 41.66 14.10 49.91
N ALA A 96 40.91 13.13 50.43
CA ALA A 96 39.87 12.41 49.67
C ALA A 96 38.67 13.28 49.26
N LYS A 97 38.60 14.53 49.75
CA LYS A 97 37.57 15.53 49.44
C LYS A 97 38.07 16.61 48.48
N CYS A 98 39.23 16.42 47.85
CA CYS A 98 39.74 17.38 46.89
C CYS A 98 38.90 17.40 45.61
N ASN A 99 38.40 18.59 45.26
CA ASN A 99 37.61 18.79 44.04
C ASN A 99 38.50 19.00 42.80
N GLU A 100 39.81 19.21 42.97
CA GLU A 100 40.77 19.50 41.91
C GLU A 100 41.63 18.27 41.54
N ILE A 101 41.26 17.08 42.01
CA ILE A 101 42.07 15.86 41.83
C ILE A 101 42.32 15.48 40.36
N GLN A 102 41.47 15.92 39.42
CA GLN A 102 41.65 15.70 37.98
C GLN A 102 42.29 16.89 37.26
N ASP A 103 42.53 18.02 37.94
CA ASP A 103 43.28 19.11 37.35
C ASP A 103 44.74 18.68 37.19
N SER A 104 45.22 18.73 35.93
CA SER A 104 46.55 18.23 35.59
C SER A 104 47.70 19.03 36.21
N LYS A 105 47.48 20.30 36.58
CA LYS A 105 48.48 21.12 37.28
C LYS A 105 48.46 20.80 38.78
N HIS A 106 47.27 20.69 39.38
CA HIS A 106 47.10 20.36 40.80
C HIS A 106 47.60 18.95 41.13
N SER A 107 47.19 17.95 40.35
CA SER A 107 47.60 16.54 40.53
C SER A 107 49.09 16.27 40.32
N ARG A 108 49.81 17.18 39.64
CA ARG A 108 51.28 17.14 39.53
C ARG A 108 51.99 17.77 40.74
N LEU A 109 51.29 18.58 41.52
CA LEU A 109 51.85 19.31 42.67
C LEU A 109 51.48 18.66 44.01
N TYR A 110 50.36 17.93 44.07
CA TYR A 110 49.84 17.36 45.31
C TYR A 110 49.42 15.89 45.18
N SER A 111 49.73 15.09 46.21
CA SER A 111 49.29 13.69 46.33
C SER A 111 47.89 13.59 46.94
N HIS A 112 47.11 12.58 46.53
CA HIS A 112 45.74 12.35 46.98
C HIS A 112 45.58 10.91 47.48
N PRO A 113 44.60 10.61 48.36
CA PRO A 113 44.32 9.23 48.79
C PRO A 113 43.81 8.34 47.65
N SER A 114 43.81 7.02 47.83
CA SER A 114 43.36 6.05 46.81
C SER A 114 41.82 5.95 46.73
N LEU A 115 41.31 5.33 45.66
CA LEU A 115 39.87 5.04 45.52
C LEU A 115 39.43 3.93 46.49
N CYS A 116 38.19 4.00 46.96
CA CYS A 116 37.60 2.98 47.82
C CYS A 116 37.41 1.65 47.07
N LYS A 117 38.03 0.58 47.59
CA LYS A 117 37.98 -0.79 47.05
C LYS A 117 36.56 -1.33 46.89
N GLU A 118 35.73 -1.21 47.93
CA GLU A 118 34.36 -1.73 47.89
C GLU A 118 33.51 -0.98 46.85
N ARG A 119 33.62 0.35 46.84
CA ARG A 119 32.82 1.21 45.96
C ARG A 119 33.16 0.99 44.49
N SER A 120 34.45 0.90 44.16
CA SER A 120 34.92 0.74 42.78
C SER A 120 34.55 -0.64 42.18
N LEU A 121 34.62 -1.71 42.99
CA LEU A 121 34.35 -3.07 42.49
C LEU A 121 32.88 -3.48 42.54
N LYS A 122 32.13 -3.02 43.55
CA LYS A 122 30.75 -3.47 43.80
C LYS A 122 29.70 -2.37 43.59
N GLY A 123 30.12 -1.17 43.15
CA GLY A 123 29.28 0.02 43.07
C GLY A 123 28.76 0.55 44.42
N THR A 124 29.10 -0.11 45.53
CA THR A 124 28.57 0.13 46.88
C THR A 124 29.67 -0.02 47.93
N CYS A 125 29.59 0.72 49.04
CA CYS A 125 30.54 0.60 50.15
C CYS A 125 29.76 0.47 51.46
N THR A 126 30.18 -0.45 52.31
CA THR A 126 29.56 -0.72 53.61
C THR A 126 30.06 0.21 54.71
N LYS A 127 31.23 0.83 54.49
CA LYS A 127 31.91 1.75 55.43
C LYS A 127 31.57 3.24 55.22
N LEU A 128 30.41 3.56 54.62
CA LEU A 128 30.01 4.96 54.35
C LEU A 128 29.85 5.81 55.62
N ASN A 129 29.58 5.17 56.76
CA ASN A 129 29.44 5.83 58.06
C ASN A 129 30.75 5.90 58.86
N ASP A 130 31.84 5.31 58.35
CA ASP A 130 33.16 5.38 58.96
C ASP A 130 33.87 6.66 58.48
N SER A 131 33.99 7.64 59.36
CA SER A 131 34.56 8.95 59.04
C SER A 131 36.05 8.87 58.66
N ILE A 132 36.78 7.88 59.16
CA ILE A 132 38.20 7.66 58.87
C ILE A 132 38.33 7.02 57.48
N HIS A 133 37.49 6.04 57.16
CA HIS A 133 37.42 5.46 55.82
C HIS A 133 37.06 6.52 54.76
N MET A 134 36.01 7.32 55.01
CA MET A 134 35.54 8.36 54.08
C MET A 134 36.52 9.52 53.89
N SER A 135 37.48 9.70 54.80
CA SER A 135 38.57 10.67 54.67
C SER A 135 39.84 10.06 54.07
N SER A 136 39.99 8.74 54.16
CA SER A 136 41.16 7.99 53.68
C SER A 136 40.98 7.43 52.27
N PHE A 137 39.75 7.40 51.72
CA PHE A 137 39.46 6.85 50.39
C PHE A 137 38.45 7.68 49.59
N ILE A 138 38.69 7.81 48.28
CA ILE A 138 37.82 8.51 47.33
C ILE A 138 36.68 7.59 46.88
N HIS A 139 35.44 8.09 46.87
CA HIS A 139 34.25 7.34 46.44
C HIS A 139 33.59 8.03 45.24
N ARG A 140 33.67 7.43 44.04
CA ARG A 140 32.96 7.91 42.84
C ARG A 140 31.74 7.04 42.53
N ASN A 141 30.78 7.57 41.80
CA ASN A 141 29.58 6.86 41.36
C ASN A 141 29.77 6.33 39.93
N PRO A 142 29.35 5.12 39.55
CA PRO A 142 29.26 4.80 38.13
C PRO A 142 28.24 5.73 37.45
N CYS A 143 28.61 6.29 36.30
CA CYS A 143 27.70 7.12 35.52
C CYS A 143 26.50 6.29 35.07
N LYS A 144 25.27 6.77 35.31
CA LYS A 144 24.05 6.09 34.83
C LYS A 144 23.99 5.94 33.31
N ASN A 145 24.65 6.85 32.59
CA ASN A 145 24.67 6.87 31.13
C ASN A 145 25.89 6.11 30.55
N GLY A 146 26.71 5.47 31.39
CA GLY A 146 27.79 4.57 30.99
C GLY A 146 28.71 5.14 29.91
N ALA A 147 29.00 4.35 28.88
CA ALA A 147 29.82 4.76 27.75
C ALA A 147 29.19 5.84 26.84
N GLN A 148 27.88 6.10 26.96
CA GLN A 148 27.12 7.04 26.14
C GLN A 148 26.87 8.40 26.84
N CYS A 149 27.63 8.71 27.90
CA CYS A 149 27.42 9.94 28.64
C CYS A 149 27.74 11.19 27.81
N LYS A 150 26.76 12.09 27.66
CA LYS A 150 26.92 13.38 26.96
C LYS A 150 27.74 14.40 27.75
N ASP A 151 27.82 14.23 29.07
CA ASP A 151 28.57 15.10 29.98
C ASP A 151 29.98 14.57 30.25
N ILE A 152 30.49 13.66 29.40
CA ILE A 152 31.78 13.02 29.62
C ILE A 152 32.98 13.97 29.53
N ASP A 153 32.82 15.12 28.88
CA ASP A 153 33.83 16.17 28.83
C ASP A 153 33.62 17.24 29.92
N ASN A 154 32.55 17.13 30.70
CA ASN A 154 32.24 18.06 31.79
C ASN A 154 33.08 17.72 33.03
N THR A 155 33.95 18.66 33.40
CA THR A 155 34.87 18.52 34.53
C THR A 155 34.15 18.28 35.86
N LYS A 156 32.97 18.86 36.08
CA LYS A 156 32.17 18.63 37.30
C LYS A 156 31.52 17.25 37.31
N HIS A 157 31.06 16.77 36.16
CA HIS A 157 30.45 15.45 36.03
C HIS A 157 31.48 14.33 36.28
N ASN A 158 32.67 14.47 35.72
CA ASN A 158 33.77 13.52 35.93
C ASN A 158 34.33 13.52 37.37
N GLN A 159 34.02 14.54 38.17
CA GLN A 159 34.36 14.56 39.60
C GLN A 159 33.45 13.61 40.40
N GLU A 160 32.20 13.45 39.99
CA GLU A 160 31.20 12.66 40.70
C GLU A 160 31.02 11.25 40.10
N TYR A 161 31.32 11.09 38.81
CA TYR A 161 31.00 9.86 38.06
C TYR A 161 32.19 9.21 37.32
N GLU A 162 32.23 7.86 37.32
CA GLU A 162 33.16 7.03 36.55
C GLU A 162 32.50 6.48 35.27
N HIS A 163 33.29 6.36 34.20
CA HIS A 163 32.86 5.89 32.87
C HIS A 163 33.71 4.69 32.43
N PRO A 164 33.19 3.83 31.53
CA PRO A 164 33.94 2.68 30.99
C PRO A 164 35.23 3.08 30.25
N SER A 165 36.15 2.15 30.03
CA SER A 165 37.37 2.40 29.24
C SER A 165 37.05 2.54 27.75
N PHE A 166 37.97 3.15 26.97
CA PHE A 166 37.86 3.11 25.51
C PHE A 166 38.04 1.69 24.99
N CYS A 167 37.33 1.35 23.92
CA CYS A 167 37.45 0.06 23.25
C CYS A 167 38.92 -0.20 22.86
N PRO A 168 39.49 -1.39 23.16
CA PRO A 168 40.87 -1.75 22.80
C PRO A 168 41.14 -1.60 21.29
N ASN A 169 40.12 -1.84 20.46
CA ASN A 169 40.20 -1.76 19.00
C ASN A 169 40.10 -0.33 18.45
N ARG A 170 39.82 0.67 19.30
CA ARG A 170 39.73 2.11 18.95
C ARG A 170 38.94 2.37 17.65
N SER A 171 39.57 2.98 16.64
CA SER A 171 38.98 3.31 15.35
C SER A 171 38.66 2.11 14.47
N ASN A 172 39.32 0.97 14.72
CA ASN A 172 39.11 -0.29 14.00
C ASN A 172 37.98 -1.14 14.62
N CYS A 173 37.31 -0.65 15.66
CA CYS A 173 36.20 -1.39 16.26
C CYS A 173 35.00 -1.44 15.30
N SER A 174 34.67 -2.64 14.82
CA SER A 174 33.46 -2.93 14.04
C SER A 174 32.33 -3.53 14.88
N ASP A 175 32.57 -3.80 16.16
CA ASP A 175 31.54 -4.27 17.09
C ASP A 175 30.65 -3.10 17.51
N THR A 176 29.36 -3.28 17.30
CA THR A 176 28.28 -2.31 17.53
C THR A 176 27.17 -2.96 18.36
N SER A 177 27.43 -4.12 18.97
CA SER A 177 26.45 -4.77 19.83
C SER A 177 26.18 -3.91 21.07
N ASP A 178 24.93 -3.90 21.55
CA ASP A 178 24.55 -3.09 22.71
C ASP A 178 25.41 -3.44 23.94
N ASP A 179 25.73 -4.71 24.14
CA ASP A 179 26.62 -5.15 25.21
C ASP A 179 28.02 -4.55 25.09
N HIS A 180 28.58 -4.51 23.87
CA HIS A 180 29.89 -3.92 23.61
C HIS A 180 29.89 -2.39 23.72
N GLU A 181 28.89 -1.72 23.16
CA GLU A 181 28.76 -0.25 23.22
C GLU A 181 28.40 0.24 24.62
N ASN A 182 27.79 -0.58 25.47
CA ASN A 182 27.60 -0.28 26.89
C ASN A 182 28.87 -0.50 27.71
N ALA A 183 29.67 -1.52 27.35
CA ALA A 183 30.89 -1.89 28.07
C ALA A 183 32.11 -1.00 27.74
N TYR A 184 32.13 -0.34 26.59
CA TYR A 184 33.28 0.44 26.13
C TYR A 184 32.89 1.77 25.50
N ARG A 185 33.76 2.79 25.66
CA ARG A 185 33.68 4.05 24.91
C ARG A 185 34.29 3.89 23.52
N HIS A 186 33.69 4.54 22.54
CA HIS A 186 34.18 4.55 21.15
C HIS A 186 34.46 5.98 20.68
N LEU A 187 35.32 6.08 19.66
CA LEU A 187 35.47 7.31 18.90
C LEU A 187 34.18 7.62 18.14
N PRO A 188 33.89 8.91 17.84
CA PRO A 188 32.76 9.29 17.00
C PRO A 188 32.77 8.56 15.66
N LEU A 189 31.59 8.16 15.17
CA LEU A 189 31.46 7.58 13.84
C LEU A 189 31.74 8.64 12.76
N CYS A 190 32.54 8.27 11.76
CA CYS A 190 32.74 9.12 10.59
C CYS A 190 31.42 9.31 9.82
N LYS A 191 31.09 10.54 9.42
CA LYS A 191 29.88 10.84 8.62
C LYS A 191 29.80 10.09 7.29
N SER A 192 30.94 9.68 6.74
CA SER A 192 31.02 8.94 5.48
C SER A 192 31.18 7.43 5.68
N PHE A 193 31.11 6.93 6.92
CA PHE A 193 31.23 5.51 7.29
C PHE A 193 32.37 4.81 6.53
N LEU A 194 32.15 3.62 5.98
CA LEU A 194 33.16 2.88 5.21
C LEU A 194 33.53 3.54 3.86
N LYS A 195 32.77 4.53 3.39
CA LYS A 195 33.02 5.26 2.12
C LYS A 195 33.94 6.48 2.32
N CYS A 196 34.47 6.69 3.51
CA CYS A 196 35.38 7.79 3.81
C CYS A 196 36.70 7.67 3.03
N LEU A 197 36.97 8.62 2.14
CA LEU A 197 38.21 8.66 1.36
C LEU A 197 39.47 8.79 2.24
N ASP A 198 39.39 9.53 3.35
CA ASP A 198 40.52 9.72 4.26
C ASP A 198 40.86 8.43 5.03
N TYR A 199 39.86 7.60 5.30
CA TYR A 199 40.06 6.26 5.85
C TYR A 199 40.66 5.30 4.83
N GLN A 200 40.15 5.32 3.58
CA GLN A 200 40.70 4.51 2.49
C GLN A 200 42.15 4.89 2.16
N LYS A 201 42.53 6.16 2.38
CA LYS A 201 43.90 6.67 2.25
C LYS A 201 44.74 6.54 3.54
N HIS A 202 44.19 5.96 4.61
CA HIS A 202 44.84 5.79 5.91
C HIS A 202 45.45 7.09 6.50
N VAL A 203 44.74 8.22 6.39
CA VAL A 203 45.19 9.49 6.97
C VAL A 203 45.22 9.39 8.50
N THR A 204 46.42 9.44 9.08
CA THR A 204 46.66 9.16 10.51
C THR A 204 45.82 10.04 11.44
N SER A 205 45.78 11.35 11.20
CA SER A 205 45.00 12.29 12.01
C SER A 205 43.50 12.04 11.96
N HIS A 206 42.98 11.44 10.88
CA HIS A 206 41.57 11.11 10.74
C HIS A 206 41.26 9.80 11.47
N CYS A 207 42.07 8.77 11.24
CA CYS A 207 41.91 7.44 11.84
C CYS A 207 42.13 7.43 13.36
N GLU A 208 42.77 8.45 13.94
CA GLU A 208 42.88 8.62 15.39
C GLU A 208 41.64 9.24 16.04
N ASN A 209 40.81 9.95 15.26
CA ASN A 209 39.68 10.73 15.78
C ASN A 209 38.32 10.14 15.43
N PHE A 210 38.23 9.24 14.45
CA PHE A 210 36.97 8.67 13.99
C PHE A 210 37.01 7.14 13.88
N ARG A 211 35.86 6.52 14.14
CA ARG A 211 35.59 5.10 13.92
C ARG A 211 34.84 4.91 12.59
N HIS A 212 35.19 3.85 11.85
CA HIS A 212 34.65 3.55 10.52
C HIS A 212 34.00 2.17 10.52
N CYS A 213 32.73 2.11 10.88
CA CYS A 213 31.90 0.93 10.70
C CYS A 213 30.52 1.34 10.20
N ASN A 214 29.75 0.37 9.70
CA ASN A 214 28.36 0.62 9.37
C ASN A 214 27.58 0.91 10.67
N PRO A 215 26.74 1.95 10.70
CA PRO A 215 25.84 2.19 11.81
C PRO A 215 24.80 1.07 11.92
N SER A 216 24.33 0.79 13.12
CA SER A 216 23.16 -0.07 13.32
C SER A 216 21.94 0.55 12.61
N CYS A 217 21.14 -0.27 11.95
CA CYS A 217 19.86 0.15 11.39
C CYS A 217 18.96 0.67 12.52
N HIS A 218 18.36 1.86 12.34
CA HIS A 218 17.45 2.45 13.34
C HIS A 218 16.27 1.52 13.68
N ASP A 219 15.76 0.83 12.66
CA ASP A 219 14.62 -0.10 12.80
C ASP A 219 15.05 -1.48 13.29
N GLY A 220 16.36 -1.80 13.28
CA GLY A 220 16.91 -3.10 13.66
C GLY A 220 16.19 -4.27 12.98
N LYS A 221 15.57 -5.14 13.78
CA LYS A 221 14.79 -6.31 13.32
C LYS A 221 13.43 -5.99 12.68
N TYR A 222 12.99 -4.74 12.79
CA TYR A 222 11.73 -4.24 12.24
C TYR A 222 11.91 -3.49 10.91
N CYS A 223 13.14 -3.48 10.37
CA CYS A 223 13.47 -2.77 9.14
C CYS A 223 12.55 -3.15 7.99
N VAL A 224 11.93 -2.16 7.34
CA VAL A 224 11.11 -2.31 6.13
C VAL A 224 11.95 -2.19 4.85
N ASN A 225 13.11 -1.54 4.94
CA ASN A 225 14.03 -1.31 3.83
C ASN A 225 14.97 -2.50 3.54
N PHE A 226 14.59 -3.71 3.96
CA PHE A 226 15.44 -4.90 3.88
C PHE A 226 15.64 -5.42 2.45
N HIS A 227 14.82 -4.99 1.49
CA HIS A 227 15.05 -5.21 0.06
C HIS A 227 15.94 -4.15 -0.59
N VAL A 228 16.13 -3.00 0.04
CA VAL A 228 16.95 -1.92 -0.54
C VAL A 228 18.42 -2.30 -0.38
N LYS A 229 19.04 -2.79 -1.46
CA LYS A 229 20.45 -3.26 -1.44
C LYS A 229 21.41 -2.24 -0.81
N GLN A 230 21.29 -0.97 -1.20
CA GLN A 230 22.09 0.10 -0.62
C GLN A 230 21.86 0.28 0.89
N HIS A 231 20.66 0.00 1.40
CA HIS A 231 20.37 0.05 2.84
C HIS A 231 21.04 -1.12 3.58
N ILE A 232 20.85 -2.35 3.12
CA ILE A 232 21.48 -3.54 3.71
C ILE A 232 23.02 -3.45 3.69
N GLU A 233 23.61 -2.86 2.65
CA GLU A 233 25.07 -2.68 2.58
C GLU A 233 25.60 -1.56 3.48
N ASN A 234 24.81 -0.51 3.73
CA ASN A 234 25.25 0.66 4.50
C ASN A 234 24.92 0.56 6.00
N TYR A 235 24.01 -0.31 6.42
CA TYR A 235 23.58 -0.46 7.81
C TYR A 235 23.78 -1.89 8.31
N LYS A 236 24.01 -2.05 9.61
CA LYS A 236 24.09 -3.37 10.25
C LYS A 236 22.74 -3.74 10.84
N HIS A 237 22.29 -4.97 10.58
CA HIS A 237 21.03 -5.52 11.10
C HIS A 237 21.30 -6.67 12.08
N PRO A 238 20.36 -6.98 13.00
CA PRO A 238 20.48 -8.11 13.91
C PRO A 238 20.16 -9.47 13.26
N PHE A 239 19.79 -9.47 11.98
CA PHE A 239 19.46 -10.65 11.19
C PHE A 239 20.48 -10.87 10.05
N PRO A 240 20.67 -12.11 9.55
CA PRO A 240 21.47 -12.40 8.36
C PRO A 240 20.95 -11.67 7.11
N ASN A 241 21.70 -11.75 6.01
CA ASN A 241 21.24 -11.19 4.73
C ASN A 241 19.81 -11.68 4.41
N PRO A 242 18.86 -10.78 4.13
CA PRO A 242 17.51 -11.17 3.78
C PRO A 242 17.50 -12.08 2.56
N CYS A 243 16.67 -13.11 2.58
CA CYS A 243 16.37 -13.89 1.39
C CYS A 243 15.76 -12.95 0.34
N PRO A 244 16.29 -12.85 -0.89
CA PRO A 244 15.72 -11.98 -1.92
C PRO A 244 14.23 -12.28 -2.14
N PHE A 245 13.83 -13.54 -2.02
CA PHE A 245 12.47 -14.00 -2.26
C PHE A 245 11.51 -13.85 -1.06
N THR A 246 11.99 -13.42 0.12
CA THR A 246 11.09 -13.12 1.24
C THR A 246 10.22 -11.89 0.91
N PRO A 247 8.99 -11.75 1.41
CA PRO A 247 8.19 -12.75 2.13
C PRO A 247 7.42 -13.75 1.26
N TYR A 248 7.19 -13.49 -0.03
CA TYR A 248 6.15 -14.21 -0.79
C TYR A 248 6.65 -15.22 -1.83
N HIS A 249 7.93 -15.23 -2.17
CA HIS A 249 8.48 -15.99 -3.30
C HIS A 249 9.48 -17.09 -2.90
N CYS A 250 9.77 -17.25 -1.60
CA CYS A 250 10.74 -18.23 -1.14
C CYS A 250 10.09 -19.60 -0.93
N SER A 251 10.28 -20.52 -1.88
CA SER A 251 9.71 -21.88 -1.82
C SER A 251 10.23 -22.70 -0.63
N TRP A 252 11.50 -22.52 -0.26
CA TRP A 252 12.10 -23.17 0.90
C TRP A 252 11.47 -22.69 2.21
N TYR A 253 11.25 -21.38 2.36
CA TYR A 253 10.58 -20.85 3.53
C TYR A 253 9.10 -21.26 3.60
N GLU A 254 8.41 -21.32 2.46
CA GLU A 254 7.04 -21.86 2.40
C GLU A 254 6.97 -23.31 2.89
N GLN A 255 7.94 -24.16 2.53
CA GLN A 255 8.03 -25.53 3.05
C GLN A 255 8.29 -25.53 4.56
N PHE A 256 9.22 -24.70 5.03
CA PHE A 256 9.56 -24.57 6.45
C PHE A 256 8.35 -24.17 7.31
N ILE A 257 7.57 -23.16 6.92
CA ILE A 257 6.38 -22.71 7.67
C ILE A 257 5.18 -23.66 7.56
N SER A 258 5.18 -24.55 6.56
CA SER A 258 4.11 -25.51 6.30
C SER A 258 4.30 -26.83 7.05
N ALA A 259 5.55 -27.23 7.30
CA ALA A 259 5.92 -28.50 7.94
C ALA A 259 5.45 -28.65 9.41
N GLY A 260 5.03 -27.57 10.08
CA GLY A 260 4.65 -27.61 11.49
C GLY A 260 5.75 -28.22 12.37
N ASN A 261 5.41 -28.71 13.56
CA ASN A 261 6.38 -29.35 14.48
C ASN A 261 6.61 -30.84 14.18
N ASN A 262 5.89 -31.45 13.22
CA ASN A 262 5.78 -32.91 13.10
C ASN A 262 6.23 -33.49 11.74
N ASP A 263 6.52 -32.68 10.72
CA ASP A 263 7.01 -33.18 9.42
C ASP A 263 8.54 -33.07 9.32
N VAL A 264 9.16 -34.06 8.68
CA VAL A 264 10.61 -34.10 8.43
C VAL A 264 10.95 -33.07 7.34
N ILE A 265 11.58 -31.97 7.72
CA ILE A 265 12.11 -30.97 6.80
C ILE A 265 13.46 -31.47 6.26
N SER A 266 13.72 -31.27 4.96
CA SER A 266 15.04 -31.61 4.39
C SER A 266 16.14 -30.70 4.95
N GLY A 267 17.36 -31.23 5.10
CA GLY A 267 18.49 -30.44 5.62
C GLY A 267 18.83 -29.21 4.76
N GLU A 268 18.52 -29.23 3.46
CA GLU A 268 18.71 -28.08 2.56
C GLU A 268 17.77 -26.91 2.90
N VAL A 269 16.51 -27.20 3.24
CA VAL A 269 15.52 -26.18 3.61
C VAL A 269 15.87 -25.54 4.95
N GLU A 270 16.29 -26.35 5.92
CA GLU A 270 16.75 -25.85 7.22
C GLU A 270 18.00 -24.98 7.07
N GLN A 271 19.00 -25.43 6.31
CA GLN A 271 20.22 -24.68 6.05
C GLN A 271 19.93 -23.32 5.40
N HIS A 272 19.07 -23.26 4.38
CA HIS A 272 18.67 -21.99 3.77
C HIS A 272 18.02 -21.02 4.77
N CYS A 273 17.13 -21.52 5.64
CA CYS A 273 16.46 -20.69 6.65
C CYS A 273 17.41 -20.23 7.76
N LEU A 274 18.57 -20.88 7.91
CA LEU A 274 19.65 -20.45 8.80
C LEU A 274 20.59 -19.43 8.13
N ASP A 275 20.83 -19.57 6.83
CA ASP A 275 21.73 -18.71 6.06
C ASP A 275 21.10 -17.36 5.69
N PHE A 276 19.78 -17.35 5.45
CA PHE A 276 19.05 -16.16 5.02
C PHE A 276 17.91 -15.79 5.97
N ALA A 277 17.78 -14.49 6.24
CA ALA A 277 16.68 -13.97 7.04
C ALA A 277 15.37 -13.94 6.24
N HIS A 278 14.27 -14.27 6.92
CA HIS A 278 12.92 -14.25 6.33
C HIS A 278 11.97 -13.42 7.20
N VAL A 279 10.95 -12.83 6.56
CA VAL A 279 9.91 -12.09 7.29
C VAL A 279 9.08 -13.07 8.10
N CYS A 280 8.98 -12.81 9.40
CA CYS A 280 8.17 -13.61 10.31
C CYS A 280 6.70 -13.57 9.89
N ALA A 281 6.07 -14.75 9.81
CA ALA A 281 4.67 -14.87 9.40
C ALA A 281 3.68 -14.14 10.31
N PHE A 282 4.07 -13.78 11.54
CA PHE A 282 3.23 -13.03 12.49
C PHE A 282 3.68 -11.58 12.68
N GLY A 283 4.72 -11.14 11.97
CA GLY A 283 5.23 -9.76 12.02
C GLY A 283 5.40 -9.26 13.45
N ARG A 284 4.72 -8.16 13.79
CA ARG A 284 4.76 -7.54 15.12
C ARG A 284 4.06 -8.34 16.23
N ASN A 285 3.15 -9.26 15.89
CA ASN A 285 2.41 -10.09 16.84
C ASN A 285 3.09 -11.44 17.10
N CYS A 286 4.35 -11.59 16.70
CA CYS A 286 5.10 -12.80 16.95
C CYS A 286 5.27 -13.03 18.46
N ALA A 287 4.78 -14.18 18.94
CA ALA A 287 4.92 -14.62 20.33
C ALA A 287 6.07 -15.62 20.55
N ASN A 288 6.89 -15.87 19.52
CA ASN A 288 8.02 -16.79 19.64
C ASN A 288 9.18 -16.10 20.38
N ASN A 289 9.60 -16.68 21.49
CA ASN A 289 10.68 -16.17 22.35
C ASN A 289 12.02 -16.90 22.16
N ASP A 290 12.11 -17.80 21.19
CA ASP A 290 13.34 -18.51 20.86
C ASP A 290 14.44 -17.58 20.31
N SER A 291 15.66 -17.68 20.84
CA SER A 291 16.78 -16.80 20.46
C SER A 291 17.11 -16.93 18.98
N LEU A 292 17.11 -18.16 18.46
CA LEU A 292 17.44 -18.41 17.07
C LEU A 292 16.37 -17.80 16.14
N HIS A 293 15.08 -17.88 16.50
CA HIS A 293 14.04 -17.18 15.74
C HIS A 293 14.27 -15.66 15.68
N TRP A 294 14.64 -15.03 16.80
CA TRP A 294 14.91 -13.59 16.87
C TRP A 294 16.15 -13.18 16.10
N GLU A 295 17.18 -14.03 16.05
CA GLU A 295 18.40 -13.81 15.28
C GLU A 295 18.20 -14.04 13.77
N LYS A 296 17.22 -14.86 13.35
CA LYS A 296 17.06 -15.27 11.95
C LYS A 296 15.83 -14.69 11.24
N SER A 297 15.00 -13.90 11.92
CA SER A 297 13.73 -13.41 11.37
C SER A 297 13.62 -11.88 11.34
N ILE A 298 12.85 -11.37 10.38
CA ILE A 298 12.51 -9.96 10.23
C ILE A 298 11.06 -9.76 10.69
N HIS A 299 10.82 -8.91 11.69
CA HIS A 299 9.50 -8.71 12.29
C HIS A 299 8.86 -7.43 11.78
N VAL A 300 8.48 -7.37 10.50
CA VAL A 300 7.88 -6.18 9.91
C VAL A 300 6.59 -5.74 10.65
N ARG A 301 6.47 -4.45 10.97
CA ARG A 301 5.32 -3.90 11.72
C ARG A 301 4.24 -3.37 10.77
N ARG A 302 3.12 -4.10 10.63
CA ARG A 302 1.93 -3.57 9.97
C ARG A 302 1.01 -2.80 10.94
N PRO A 303 0.08 -1.97 10.43
CA PRO A 303 -0.94 -1.31 11.24
C PRO A 303 -1.86 -2.37 11.84
N ILE A 304 -2.23 -2.19 13.11
CA ILE A 304 -3.16 -3.11 13.79
C ILE A 304 -4.58 -2.76 13.34
N CYS A 305 -5.40 -3.76 13.04
CA CYS A 305 -6.83 -3.53 12.79
C CYS A 305 -7.47 -2.89 14.03
N SER A 306 -8.16 -1.76 13.85
CA SER A 306 -8.83 -1.03 14.94
C SER A 306 -9.91 -1.84 15.67
N LEU A 307 -10.48 -2.87 15.03
CA LEU A 307 -11.46 -3.79 15.61
C LEU A 307 -10.83 -5.03 16.24
N GLY A 308 -9.53 -5.27 16.05
CA GLY A 308 -8.81 -6.41 16.64
C GLY A 308 -9.50 -7.75 16.42
N ASN A 309 -9.87 -8.43 17.51
CA ASN A 309 -10.56 -9.73 17.50
C ASN A 309 -12.05 -9.65 17.13
N GLU A 310 -12.65 -8.46 17.18
CA GLU A 310 -14.06 -8.23 16.81
C GLU A 310 -14.21 -7.89 15.33
N CYS A 311 -13.13 -8.00 14.55
CA CYS A 311 -13.15 -7.70 13.13
C CYS A 311 -14.05 -8.68 12.37
N THR A 312 -15.08 -8.16 11.72
CA THR A 312 -15.96 -8.95 10.83
C THR A 312 -15.39 -9.11 9.42
N LYS A 313 -14.24 -8.49 9.12
CA LYS A 313 -13.58 -8.46 7.81
C LYS A 313 -12.50 -9.55 7.64
N LEU A 314 -12.56 -10.60 8.44
CA LEU A 314 -11.62 -11.72 8.36
C LEU A 314 -11.77 -12.57 7.08
N THR A 315 -12.70 -12.26 6.18
CA THR A 315 -12.84 -12.91 4.88
C THR A 315 -12.43 -12.00 3.72
N GLN A 316 -12.02 -10.76 4.00
CA GLN A 316 -11.58 -9.77 3.01
C GLN A 316 -10.05 -9.83 2.87
N GLU A 317 -9.58 -10.39 1.76
CA GLU A 317 -8.15 -10.66 1.50
C GLU A 317 -7.30 -9.36 1.46
N ASP A 318 -7.87 -8.27 0.95
CA ASP A 318 -7.23 -6.94 0.89
C ASP A 318 -7.05 -6.36 2.31
N HIS A 319 -8.07 -6.47 3.15
CA HIS A 319 -8.04 -6.06 4.55
C HIS A 319 -6.99 -6.85 5.34
N LEU A 320 -6.98 -8.18 5.20
CA LEU A 320 -6.01 -9.05 5.87
C LEU A 320 -4.57 -8.86 5.37
N SER A 321 -4.40 -8.44 4.12
CA SER A 321 -3.07 -8.10 3.58
C SER A 321 -2.57 -6.78 4.14
N SER A 322 -3.47 -5.84 4.46
CA SER A 322 -3.18 -4.48 4.93
C SER A 322 -3.00 -4.36 6.45
N PHE A 323 -3.71 -5.17 7.25
CA PHE A 323 -3.75 -5.02 8.71
C PHE A 323 -3.30 -6.29 9.45
N THR A 324 -2.54 -6.09 10.51
CA THR A 324 -2.24 -7.13 11.49
C THR A 324 -3.46 -7.39 12.38
N HIS A 325 -3.76 -8.68 12.58
CA HIS A 325 -4.77 -9.16 13.52
C HIS A 325 -4.15 -10.12 14.53
N PRO A 326 -4.72 -10.24 15.75
CA PRO A 326 -4.28 -11.28 16.67
C PRO A 326 -4.60 -12.67 16.11
N ASN A 327 -3.66 -13.62 16.25
CA ASN A 327 -3.80 -15.02 15.82
C ASN A 327 -4.00 -15.26 14.31
N VAL A 328 -3.85 -14.25 13.47
CA VAL A 328 -3.82 -14.37 12.00
C VAL A 328 -2.39 -14.12 11.55
N ARG A 329 -1.88 -14.93 10.62
CA ARG A 329 -0.57 -14.67 10.01
C ARG A 329 -0.65 -13.40 9.14
N ASP A 330 0.31 -12.50 9.28
CA ASP A 330 0.57 -11.40 8.35
C ASP A 330 1.03 -11.95 6.98
N ILE A 331 1.83 -13.03 6.97
CA ILE A 331 2.23 -13.77 5.77
C ILE A 331 1.52 -15.14 5.75
N ARG A 332 0.39 -15.20 5.04
CA ARG A 332 -0.44 -16.42 4.89
C ARG A 332 0.03 -17.28 3.71
N CYS A 333 -0.03 -18.59 3.86
CA CYS A 333 0.32 -19.55 2.80
C CYS A 333 -0.75 -19.52 1.69
N LEU A 334 -0.37 -19.81 0.45
CA LEU A 334 -1.33 -19.89 -0.65
C LEU A 334 -2.25 -21.13 -0.48
N CYS A 335 -3.57 -20.94 -0.57
CA CYS A 335 -4.52 -22.05 -0.50
C CYS A 335 -4.45 -22.94 -1.76
N ARG A 336 -4.31 -24.26 -1.59
CA ARG A 336 -4.27 -25.24 -2.70
C ARG A 336 -5.56 -25.31 -3.52
N HIS A 337 -6.69 -24.94 -2.93
CA HIS A 337 -8.01 -24.94 -3.58
C HIS A 337 -8.40 -23.56 -4.12
N ALA A 338 -7.57 -22.54 -3.90
CA ALA A 338 -7.80 -21.16 -4.33
C ALA A 338 -9.25 -20.69 -4.09
N ASP A 339 -9.89 -20.13 -5.11
CA ASP A 339 -11.24 -19.59 -5.08
C ASP A 339 -12.36 -20.62 -4.83
N LYS A 340 -12.08 -21.90 -5.15
CA LYS A 340 -12.97 -23.04 -4.94
C LYS A 340 -12.84 -23.69 -3.57
N CYS A 341 -12.09 -23.07 -2.66
CA CYS A 341 -11.93 -23.58 -1.30
C CYS A 341 -13.28 -23.58 -0.55
N PRO A 342 -13.77 -24.73 -0.06
CA PRO A 342 -15.00 -24.79 0.73
C PRO A 342 -14.84 -24.09 2.10
N ASP A 343 -13.60 -24.01 2.60
CA ASP A 343 -13.26 -23.45 3.91
C ASP A 343 -12.87 -21.96 3.84
N ARG A 344 -13.10 -21.28 2.70
CA ARG A 344 -12.66 -19.88 2.49
C ARG A 344 -13.26 -18.86 3.47
N HIS A 345 -14.33 -19.24 4.16
CA HIS A 345 -15.00 -18.44 5.18
C HIS A 345 -14.76 -18.96 6.62
N ASP A 346 -14.04 -20.07 6.80
CA ASP A 346 -13.68 -20.59 8.12
C ASP A 346 -12.55 -19.73 8.72
N PRO A 347 -12.76 -19.05 9.86
CA PRO A 347 -11.73 -18.23 10.50
C PRO A 347 -10.42 -18.99 10.77
N LYS A 348 -10.47 -20.29 11.07
CA LYS A 348 -9.26 -21.10 11.31
C LYS A 348 -8.46 -21.31 10.03
N HIS A 349 -9.15 -21.50 8.91
CA HIS A 349 -8.53 -21.61 7.60
C HIS A 349 -7.92 -20.28 7.17
N VAL A 350 -8.70 -19.19 7.28
CA VAL A 350 -8.24 -17.85 6.87
C VAL A 350 -7.08 -17.34 7.72
N ALA A 351 -6.97 -17.74 8.98
CA ALA A 351 -5.83 -17.42 9.83
C ALA A 351 -4.47 -17.90 9.26
N LYS A 352 -4.48 -18.94 8.41
CA LYS A 352 -3.28 -19.58 7.87
C LYS A 352 -3.12 -19.42 6.37
N PHE A 353 -4.23 -19.42 5.63
CA PHE A 353 -4.23 -19.46 4.18
C PHE A 353 -4.80 -18.17 3.58
N ARG A 354 -4.20 -17.75 2.46
CA ARG A 354 -4.75 -16.72 1.58
C ARG A 354 -5.28 -17.38 0.32
N HIS A 355 -6.39 -16.84 -0.18
CA HIS A 355 -6.97 -17.26 -1.46
C HIS A 355 -6.52 -16.30 -2.55
N ILE A 356 -6.19 -16.84 -3.73
CA ILE A 356 -5.95 -16.00 -4.90
C ILE A 356 -7.25 -15.26 -5.21
N ILE A 357 -7.17 -13.95 -5.38
CA ILE A 357 -8.28 -13.16 -5.89
C ILE A 357 -8.47 -13.57 -7.36
N THR A 358 -9.38 -14.51 -7.64
CA THR A 358 -9.86 -14.72 -9.00
C THR A 358 -10.83 -13.59 -9.31
N LEU A 359 -10.34 -12.57 -10.02
CA LEU A 359 -11.16 -11.47 -10.52
C LEU A 359 -12.10 -11.88 -11.67
N GLU A 360 -12.58 -13.12 -11.63
CA GLU A 360 -13.61 -13.66 -12.54
C GLU A 360 -14.97 -12.94 -12.40
N ASP A 361 -15.10 -12.00 -11.45
CA ASP A 361 -16.31 -11.22 -11.17
C ASP A 361 -16.40 -9.87 -11.89
N SER A 362 -15.43 -9.47 -12.72
CA SER A 362 -15.58 -8.29 -13.59
C SER A 362 -15.28 -8.67 -15.03
N GLY A 363 -16.31 -8.71 -15.86
CA GLY A 363 -16.15 -8.97 -17.28
C GLY A 363 -15.32 -7.90 -17.99
N ILE A 364 -14.88 -8.21 -19.20
CA ILE A 364 -14.22 -7.21 -20.04
C ILE A 364 -15.30 -6.25 -20.53
N VAL A 365 -15.22 -5.00 -20.12
CA VAL A 365 -16.01 -3.92 -20.72
C VAL A 365 -15.18 -3.36 -21.85
N ARG A 366 -15.66 -3.52 -23.08
CA ARG A 366 -14.95 -3.02 -24.25
C ARG A 366 -14.97 -1.50 -24.27
N TYR A 367 -13.82 -0.91 -24.59
CA TYR A 367 -13.66 0.52 -24.77
C TYR A 367 -13.95 0.91 -26.22
N TYR A 368 -14.78 1.94 -26.36
CA TYR A 368 -15.23 2.50 -27.64
C TYR A 368 -14.89 3.99 -27.77
N ASN A 369 -14.19 4.56 -26.79
CA ASN A 369 -13.83 5.97 -26.74
C ASN A 369 -15.05 6.91 -26.90
N LEU A 370 -16.14 6.61 -26.19
CA LEU A 370 -17.44 7.31 -26.32
C LEU A 370 -17.38 8.76 -25.82
N ASN A 371 -16.41 9.06 -24.97
CA ASN A 371 -16.20 10.37 -24.38
C ASN A 371 -15.08 11.18 -25.06
N GLN A 372 -14.67 10.79 -26.26
CA GLN A 372 -13.68 11.53 -27.04
C GLN A 372 -14.05 13.02 -27.11
N ASN A 373 -13.08 13.91 -26.87
CA ASN A 373 -13.21 15.37 -26.88
C ASN A 373 -14.06 15.99 -25.75
N ILE A 374 -14.41 15.23 -24.70
CA ILE A 374 -15.07 15.81 -23.53
C ILE A 374 -14.02 16.22 -22.50
N ASP A 375 -14.00 17.50 -22.15
CA ASP A 375 -13.19 18.02 -21.05
C ASP A 375 -13.99 17.98 -19.74
N PHE A 376 -13.87 16.89 -18.99
CA PHE A 376 -14.61 16.72 -17.74
C PHE A 376 -14.17 17.69 -16.64
N VAL A 377 -12.89 18.07 -16.60
CA VAL A 377 -12.38 19.03 -15.60
C VAL A 377 -12.97 20.42 -15.85
N GLN A 378 -12.95 20.86 -17.10
CA GLN A 378 -13.54 22.14 -17.50
C GLN A 378 -15.06 22.13 -17.28
N ASN A 379 -15.75 21.04 -17.63
CA ASN A 379 -17.18 20.87 -17.36
C ASN A 379 -17.49 20.99 -15.87
N GLN A 380 -16.73 20.30 -15.01
CA GLN A 380 -16.88 20.35 -13.56
C GLN A 380 -16.74 21.78 -13.04
N LYS A 381 -15.69 22.49 -13.47
CA LYS A 381 -15.45 23.89 -13.11
C LYS A 381 -16.61 24.80 -13.54
N HIS A 382 -17.02 24.70 -14.81
CA HIS A 382 -18.13 25.51 -15.33
C HIS A 382 -19.46 25.23 -14.62
N ASN A 383 -19.76 23.97 -14.31
CA ASN A 383 -20.98 23.61 -13.58
C ASN A 383 -20.99 24.26 -12.19
N VAL A 384 -19.87 24.20 -11.47
CA VAL A 384 -19.71 24.83 -10.15
C VAL A 384 -19.86 26.35 -10.23
N GLU A 385 -19.18 27.00 -11.17
CA GLU A 385 -19.22 28.45 -11.36
C GLU A 385 -20.62 28.96 -11.74
N ARG A 386 -21.34 28.25 -12.62
CA ARG A 386 -22.71 28.60 -13.02
C ARG A 386 -23.65 28.59 -11.82
N VAL A 387 -23.60 27.55 -10.99
CA VAL A 387 -24.45 27.46 -9.79
C VAL A 387 -24.10 28.57 -8.80
N ARG A 388 -22.81 28.76 -8.47
CA ARG A 388 -22.37 29.81 -7.53
C ARG A 388 -22.81 31.20 -7.97
N ARG A 389 -22.54 31.56 -9.23
CA ARG A 389 -22.93 32.86 -9.80
C ARG A 389 -24.45 33.09 -9.75
N TYR A 390 -25.24 32.05 -10.03
CA TYR A 390 -26.70 32.14 -9.96
C TYR A 390 -27.19 32.33 -8.52
N VAL A 391 -26.67 31.55 -7.58
CA VAL A 391 -26.97 31.64 -6.13
C VAL A 391 -26.66 33.03 -5.59
N GLU A 392 -25.52 33.60 -5.97
CA GLU A 392 -25.10 34.96 -5.60
C GLU A 392 -26.03 36.02 -6.19
N ASN A 393 -26.33 35.94 -7.49
CA ASN A 393 -27.20 36.89 -8.19
C ASN A 393 -28.64 36.88 -7.64
N GLU A 394 -29.17 35.69 -7.34
CA GLU A 394 -30.51 35.52 -6.78
C GLU A 394 -30.57 35.71 -5.26
N LYS A 395 -29.44 36.02 -4.61
CA LYS A 395 -29.30 36.26 -3.17
C LYS A 395 -29.86 35.13 -2.31
N TRP A 396 -29.55 33.89 -2.68
CA TRP A 396 -29.95 32.73 -1.87
C TRP A 396 -29.16 32.70 -0.55
N GLU A 397 -29.77 32.14 0.49
CA GLU A 397 -29.06 31.91 1.76
C GLU A 397 -27.86 30.97 1.52
N PRO A 398 -26.64 31.35 1.94
CA PRO A 398 -25.44 30.56 1.69
C PRO A 398 -25.36 29.31 2.58
N LEU A 399 -24.38 28.44 2.30
CA LEU A 399 -24.07 27.30 3.17
C LEU A 399 -23.56 27.80 4.53
N PRO A 400 -24.09 27.31 5.67
CA PRO A 400 -23.68 27.77 7.00
C PRO A 400 -22.18 27.65 7.29
N SER A 401 -21.54 26.59 6.79
CA SER A 401 -20.10 26.31 6.97
C SER A 401 -19.23 26.79 5.80
N GLY A 402 -19.82 27.40 4.76
CA GLY A 402 -19.13 27.70 3.48
C GLY A 402 -18.77 26.46 2.64
N SER A 403 -19.06 25.25 3.13
CA SER A 403 -18.73 23.97 2.48
C SER A 403 -19.94 23.04 2.43
N ILE A 404 -19.92 22.07 1.50
CA ILE A 404 -20.99 21.08 1.38
C ILE A 404 -20.87 20.08 2.53
N PRO A 405 -21.97 19.70 3.21
CA PRO A 405 -21.96 18.67 4.24
C PRO A 405 -21.33 17.34 3.76
N GLN A 406 -20.39 16.81 4.55
CA GLN A 406 -19.61 15.61 4.19
C GLN A 406 -20.50 14.38 3.95
N ASN A 407 -21.60 14.23 4.69
CA ASN A 407 -22.55 13.14 4.50
C ASN A 407 -23.24 13.15 3.12
N ILE A 408 -23.38 14.31 2.46
CA ILE A 408 -23.89 14.41 1.09
C ILE A 408 -22.82 13.93 0.09
N ILE A 409 -21.57 14.36 0.30
CA ILE A 409 -20.43 13.94 -0.52
C ILE A 409 -20.25 12.41 -0.44
N ASP A 410 -20.26 11.86 0.78
CA ASP A 410 -20.11 10.42 1.01
C ASP A 410 -21.28 9.64 0.43
N TRP A 411 -22.51 10.16 0.49
CA TRP A 411 -23.64 9.53 -0.17
C TRP A 411 -23.52 9.52 -1.70
N ILE A 412 -22.99 10.58 -2.32
CA ILE A 412 -22.71 10.58 -3.76
C ILE A 412 -21.63 9.53 -4.11
N ARG A 413 -20.75 9.20 -3.18
CA ARG A 413 -19.77 8.12 -3.31
C ARG A 413 -20.37 6.72 -3.19
N THR A 414 -21.62 6.57 -2.77
CA THR A 414 -22.26 5.26 -2.60
C THR A 414 -23.35 4.95 -3.64
N VAL A 415 -23.98 5.96 -4.24
CA VAL A 415 -25.05 5.75 -5.23
C VAL A 415 -24.63 4.85 -6.40
N GLN A 416 -25.48 3.90 -6.78
CA GLN A 416 -25.22 2.96 -7.87
C GLN A 416 -26.11 3.24 -9.09
N PRO A 417 -25.66 2.92 -10.32
CA PRO A 417 -26.51 3.01 -11.50
C PRO A 417 -27.62 1.95 -11.47
N VAL A 418 -28.85 2.36 -11.71
CA VAL A 418 -30.05 1.51 -11.72
C VAL A 418 -30.70 1.60 -13.09
N HIS A 419 -30.76 0.47 -13.77
CA HIS A 419 -31.45 0.29 -15.05
C HIS A 419 -32.77 -0.43 -14.85
N ARG A 420 -33.80 -0.05 -15.60
CA ARG A 420 -35.12 -0.69 -15.57
C ARG A 420 -35.45 -1.26 -16.94
N CYS A 421 -35.98 -2.48 -16.95
CA CYS A 421 -36.36 -3.14 -18.20
C CYS A 421 -37.62 -4.00 -18.03
N ARG A 422 -38.22 -4.36 -19.17
CA ARG A 422 -39.37 -5.29 -19.24
C ARG A 422 -38.88 -6.75 -19.27
N PRO A 423 -39.73 -7.73 -18.91
CA PRO A 423 -39.35 -9.15 -18.89
C PRO A 423 -38.71 -9.64 -20.20
N GLU A 424 -39.22 -9.23 -21.36
CA GLU A 424 -38.72 -9.67 -22.66
C GLU A 424 -37.31 -9.15 -22.94
N ILE A 425 -37.02 -7.91 -22.53
CA ILE A 425 -35.68 -7.32 -22.61
C ILE A 425 -34.74 -8.02 -21.63
N PHE A 426 -35.22 -8.36 -20.44
CA PHE A 426 -34.42 -9.08 -19.45
C PHE A 426 -34.03 -10.48 -19.93
N GLU A 427 -34.94 -11.22 -20.57
CA GLU A 427 -34.61 -12.50 -21.22
C GLU A 427 -33.57 -12.33 -22.32
N SER A 428 -33.67 -11.26 -23.12
CA SER A 428 -32.65 -10.93 -24.11
C SER A 428 -31.29 -10.65 -23.48
N ILE A 429 -31.25 -9.91 -22.36
CA ILE A 429 -30.00 -9.62 -21.61
C ILE A 429 -29.36 -10.93 -21.12
N LEU A 430 -30.16 -11.84 -20.56
CA LEU A 430 -29.69 -13.16 -20.11
C LEU A 430 -29.13 -13.99 -21.26
N LEU A 431 -29.83 -14.00 -22.40
CA LEU A 431 -29.46 -14.80 -23.56
C LEU A 431 -28.17 -14.30 -24.23
N HIS A 432 -28.02 -12.99 -24.37
CA HIS A 432 -26.81 -12.39 -24.93
C HIS A 432 -25.65 -12.31 -23.94
N GLY A 433 -25.91 -12.46 -22.64
CA GLY A 433 -24.90 -12.33 -21.57
C GLY A 433 -24.46 -10.88 -21.31
N HIS A 434 -25.19 -9.89 -21.82
CA HIS A 434 -24.82 -8.48 -21.74
C HIS A 434 -26.04 -7.55 -21.72
N VAL A 435 -25.89 -6.42 -21.04
CA VAL A 435 -26.72 -5.23 -21.24
C VAL A 435 -26.12 -4.40 -22.36
N MET A 436 -26.93 -4.04 -23.35
CA MET A 436 -26.46 -3.42 -24.61
C MET A 436 -27.10 -2.05 -24.82
N SER A 437 -26.34 -1.11 -25.37
CA SER A 437 -26.88 0.15 -25.89
C SER A 437 -27.76 -0.07 -27.12
N ARG A 438 -28.54 0.94 -27.50
CA ARG A 438 -29.34 0.89 -28.73
C ARG A 438 -28.47 0.77 -29.99
N ASP A 439 -27.40 1.54 -30.06
CA ASP A 439 -26.47 1.51 -31.19
C ASP A 439 -25.81 0.13 -31.36
N TYR A 440 -25.49 -0.55 -30.25
CA TYR A 440 -24.93 -1.90 -30.31
C TYR A 440 -25.97 -2.91 -30.83
N MET A 441 -27.21 -2.82 -30.34
CA MET A 441 -28.32 -3.65 -30.83
C MET A 441 -28.56 -3.46 -32.33
N ASP A 442 -28.48 -2.24 -32.84
CA ASP A 442 -28.60 -1.95 -34.29
C ASP A 442 -27.42 -2.52 -35.11
N ASN A 443 -26.24 -2.67 -34.48
CA ASN A 443 -25.06 -3.25 -35.09
C ASN A 443 -25.02 -4.79 -35.02
N LEU A 444 -25.93 -5.46 -34.30
CA LEU A 444 -26.04 -6.92 -34.29
C LEU A 444 -26.45 -7.52 -35.65
N LYS A 445 -26.77 -6.70 -36.65
CA LYS A 445 -26.86 -7.13 -38.07
C LYS A 445 -25.52 -7.55 -38.67
N LYS A 446 -24.40 -7.09 -38.09
CA LYS A 446 -23.05 -7.40 -38.55
C LYS A 446 -22.56 -8.67 -37.85
N SER A 447 -22.18 -9.69 -38.62
CA SER A 447 -21.66 -10.96 -38.09
C SER A 447 -20.53 -10.76 -37.08
N ARG A 448 -19.64 -9.78 -37.32
CA ARG A 448 -18.56 -9.40 -36.40
C ARG A 448 -19.07 -9.03 -35.00
N CYS A 449 -20.14 -8.25 -34.90
CA CYS A 449 -20.69 -7.82 -33.61
C CYS A 449 -21.35 -8.98 -32.84
N ILE A 450 -21.98 -9.91 -33.57
CA ILE A 450 -22.53 -11.16 -32.99
C ILE A 450 -21.39 -12.02 -32.44
N ILE A 451 -20.34 -12.25 -33.24
CA ILE A 451 -19.17 -13.04 -32.84
C ILE A 451 -18.50 -12.42 -31.61
N ASP A 452 -18.27 -11.11 -31.62
CA ASP A 452 -17.68 -10.39 -30.47
C ASP A 452 -18.57 -10.54 -29.21
N SER A 453 -19.89 -10.47 -29.35
CA SER A 453 -20.84 -10.70 -28.25
C SER A 453 -20.78 -12.14 -27.71
N ILE A 454 -20.66 -13.14 -28.58
CA ILE A 454 -20.56 -14.56 -28.18
C ILE A 454 -19.25 -14.80 -27.42
N LEU A 455 -18.13 -14.31 -27.94
CA LEU A 455 -16.81 -14.51 -27.31
C LEU A 455 -16.69 -13.85 -25.94
N GLN A 456 -17.53 -12.84 -25.65
CA GLN A 456 -17.61 -12.19 -24.34
C GLN A 456 -18.66 -12.82 -23.41
N HIS A 457 -19.44 -13.81 -23.86
CA HIS A 457 -20.43 -14.49 -23.03
C HIS A 457 -19.77 -15.15 -21.82
N ASN A 458 -20.37 -15.01 -20.64
CA ASN A 458 -19.79 -15.45 -19.36
C ASN A 458 -19.44 -16.95 -19.34
N GLU A 459 -20.31 -17.80 -19.90
CA GLU A 459 -20.08 -19.25 -19.97
C GLU A 459 -18.87 -19.61 -20.86
N LEU A 460 -18.64 -18.88 -21.96
CA LEU A 460 -17.49 -19.11 -22.84
C LEU A 460 -16.19 -18.61 -22.19
N ARG A 461 -16.24 -17.44 -21.52
CA ARG A 461 -15.08 -16.89 -20.80
C ARG A 461 -14.62 -17.76 -19.63
N ARG A 462 -15.48 -18.64 -19.10
CA ARG A 462 -15.16 -19.59 -18.02
C ARG A 462 -14.45 -20.86 -18.51
N ILE A 463 -14.41 -21.10 -19.82
CA ILE A 463 -13.68 -22.24 -20.41
C ILE A 463 -12.18 -22.04 -20.18
N LYS A 464 -11.54 -22.98 -19.49
CA LYS A 464 -10.17 -22.84 -18.98
C LYS A 464 -9.16 -22.51 -20.08
N TYR A 465 -9.27 -23.20 -21.21
CA TYR A 465 -8.35 -23.08 -22.35
C TYR A 465 -8.68 -21.92 -23.31
N PHE A 466 -9.78 -21.20 -23.09
CA PHE A 466 -10.10 -19.99 -23.86
C PHE A 466 -9.02 -18.89 -23.72
N LYS A 467 -8.15 -19.02 -22.71
CA LYS A 467 -7.02 -18.13 -22.43
C LYS A 467 -5.73 -18.51 -23.17
N GLU A 468 -5.66 -19.68 -23.80
CA GLU A 468 -4.50 -20.09 -24.59
C GLU A 468 -4.61 -19.58 -26.03
N LYS A 469 -3.60 -18.84 -26.52
CA LYS A 469 -3.61 -18.15 -27.82
C LYS A 469 -4.08 -19.01 -28.99
N LYS A 470 -3.60 -20.26 -29.07
CA LYS A 470 -3.96 -21.19 -30.14
C LYS A 470 -5.41 -21.65 -30.02
N CYS A 471 -5.84 -22.07 -28.82
CA CYS A 471 -7.20 -22.51 -28.56
C CYS A 471 -8.20 -21.36 -28.75
N ALA A 472 -7.91 -20.16 -28.24
CA ALA A 472 -8.74 -18.97 -28.42
C ALA A 472 -8.98 -18.62 -29.90
N LYS A 473 -7.93 -18.73 -30.73
CA LYS A 473 -8.03 -18.55 -32.18
C LYS A 473 -8.93 -19.62 -32.81
N ASP A 474 -8.73 -20.88 -32.45
CA ASP A 474 -9.55 -21.99 -32.96
C ASP A 474 -11.02 -21.86 -32.53
N ILE A 475 -11.30 -21.42 -31.30
CA ILE A 475 -12.66 -21.15 -30.82
C ILE A 475 -13.28 -19.97 -31.59
N LYS A 476 -12.54 -18.88 -31.82
CA LYS A 476 -13.01 -17.75 -32.62
C LYS A 476 -13.36 -18.16 -34.04
N GLU A 477 -12.51 -18.96 -34.69
CA GLU A 477 -12.77 -19.48 -36.03
C GLU A 477 -13.98 -20.43 -36.06
N TYR A 478 -14.13 -21.29 -35.04
CA TYR A 478 -15.28 -22.19 -34.90
C TYR A 478 -16.60 -21.42 -34.70
N VAL A 479 -16.62 -20.46 -33.78
CA VAL A 479 -17.78 -19.57 -33.55
C VAL A 479 -18.11 -18.77 -34.81
N THR A 480 -17.10 -18.24 -35.51
CA THR A 480 -17.30 -17.51 -36.77
C THR A 480 -17.98 -18.40 -37.81
N ALA A 481 -17.53 -19.64 -37.96
CA ALA A 481 -18.12 -20.58 -38.91
C ALA A 481 -19.57 -20.94 -38.55
N LEU A 482 -19.86 -21.21 -37.27
CA LEU A 482 -21.21 -21.50 -36.77
C LEU A 482 -22.18 -20.32 -37.00
N VAL A 483 -21.78 -19.11 -36.61
CA VAL A 483 -22.61 -17.90 -36.78
C VAL A 483 -22.88 -17.65 -38.25
N THR A 484 -21.87 -17.81 -39.12
CA THR A 484 -22.04 -17.59 -40.56
C THR A 484 -22.99 -18.62 -41.17
N GLU A 485 -22.91 -19.90 -40.77
CA GLU A 485 -23.85 -20.95 -41.21
C GLU A 485 -25.29 -20.63 -40.79
N GLU A 486 -25.51 -20.19 -39.55
CA GLU A 486 -26.84 -19.85 -39.03
C GLU A 486 -27.46 -18.63 -39.73
N LEU A 487 -26.66 -17.59 -40.03
CA LEU A 487 -27.16 -16.40 -40.72
C LEU A 487 -27.50 -16.67 -42.19
N GLU A 488 -26.69 -17.47 -42.90
CA GLU A 488 -26.96 -17.84 -44.30
C GLU A 488 -28.16 -18.79 -44.45
N GLY A 489 -28.36 -19.70 -43.50
CA GLY A 489 -29.53 -20.59 -43.45
C GLY A 489 -30.86 -19.82 -43.40
N ASN A 490 -30.89 -18.69 -42.67
CA ASN A 490 -32.09 -17.85 -42.53
C ASN A 490 -32.34 -16.90 -43.72
N ASN A 491 -31.30 -16.50 -44.47
CA ASN A 491 -31.44 -15.64 -45.67
C ASN A 491 -32.03 -16.38 -46.88
N SER A 492 -32.10 -17.71 -46.84
CA SER A 492 -32.67 -18.52 -47.92
C SER A 492 -34.21 -18.48 -47.98
N GLU A 493 -34.89 -17.95 -46.95
CA GLU A 493 -36.36 -17.86 -46.90
C GLU A 493 -36.91 -16.43 -47.09
N ASN A 494 -36.08 -15.38 -47.07
CA ASN A 494 -36.54 -14.00 -47.24
C ASN A 494 -35.60 -13.19 -48.15
N THR A 495 -35.85 -13.20 -49.45
CA THR A 495 -35.26 -12.22 -50.38
C THR A 495 -36.32 -11.57 -51.26
N LYS A 496 -36.69 -10.33 -50.91
CA LYS A 496 -36.81 -9.22 -51.86
C LYS A 496 -36.29 -7.92 -51.21
N SER A 497 -35.30 -7.33 -51.89
CA SER A 497 -34.78 -5.95 -51.85
C SER A 497 -34.26 -5.39 -50.51
N ASP A 498 -32.94 -5.19 -50.40
CA ASP A 498 -32.34 -3.87 -50.66
C ASP A 498 -30.80 -3.94 -50.75
N GLU A 499 -30.27 -3.36 -51.82
CA GLU A 499 -28.85 -3.21 -52.10
C GLU A 499 -28.28 -2.04 -51.28
N HIS A 500 -27.29 -2.31 -50.42
CA HIS A 500 -26.02 -1.56 -50.34
C HIS A 500 -25.12 -2.04 -49.19
N SER A 501 -23.84 -2.26 -49.51
CA SER A 501 -22.67 -2.45 -48.64
C SER A 501 -22.55 -3.75 -47.83
N ILE A 502 -22.10 -4.82 -48.51
CA ILE A 502 -21.35 -5.92 -47.89
C ILE A 502 -19.87 -5.64 -48.17
N ASP A 503 -19.07 -5.48 -47.11
CA ASP A 503 -17.61 -5.49 -47.23
C ASP A 503 -17.14 -6.89 -47.65
N ASN A 504 -16.62 -6.96 -48.88
CA ASN A 504 -15.81 -8.01 -49.52
C ASN A 504 -15.73 -9.37 -48.80
N VAL A 505 -16.70 -10.23 -49.09
CA VAL A 505 -16.50 -11.69 -49.20
C VAL A 505 -16.82 -12.07 -50.65
N PRO A 506 -15.99 -12.84 -51.38
CA PRO A 506 -16.29 -13.21 -52.75
C PRO A 506 -17.55 -14.08 -52.76
N ILE A 507 -18.64 -13.57 -53.35
CA ILE A 507 -19.84 -14.35 -53.64
C ILE A 507 -19.50 -15.25 -54.84
N SER A 508 -19.52 -16.56 -54.64
CA SER A 508 -19.40 -17.57 -55.70
C SER A 508 -20.67 -18.45 -55.67
N PRO A 509 -21.16 -18.95 -56.83
CA PRO A 509 -22.48 -19.56 -56.94
C PRO A 509 -22.52 -20.98 -56.35
N ASP A 510 -23.65 -21.30 -55.71
CA ASP A 510 -24.22 -22.61 -55.34
C ASP A 510 -23.33 -23.72 -54.71
N GLY A 511 -23.77 -24.19 -53.54
CA GLY A 511 -23.52 -25.53 -52.96
C GLY A 511 -22.11 -25.84 -52.43
N ILE A 512 -21.05 -25.29 -53.03
CA ILE A 512 -19.65 -25.64 -52.73
C ILE A 512 -19.15 -24.93 -51.45
N ALA A 513 -19.56 -23.67 -51.23
CA ALA A 513 -19.18 -22.90 -50.04
C ALA A 513 -19.79 -23.49 -48.75
N SER A 514 -21.03 -23.97 -48.80
CA SER A 514 -21.74 -24.60 -47.67
C SER A 514 -21.13 -25.95 -47.27
N LYS A 515 -20.65 -26.74 -48.24
CA LYS A 515 -19.95 -28.00 -47.98
C LYS A 515 -18.57 -27.76 -47.36
N SER A 516 -17.79 -26.85 -47.95
CA SER A 516 -16.48 -26.45 -47.42
C SER A 516 -16.54 -25.87 -46.00
N ARG A 517 -17.67 -25.24 -45.61
CA ARG A 517 -17.85 -24.67 -44.27
C ARG A 517 -18.29 -25.70 -43.24
N ARG A 518 -19.18 -26.62 -43.59
CA ARG A 518 -19.50 -27.79 -42.74
C ARG A 518 -18.26 -28.64 -42.47
N ASP A 519 -17.39 -28.77 -43.47
CA ASP A 519 -16.08 -29.41 -43.29
C ASP A 519 -15.18 -28.60 -42.34
N LEU A 520 -15.17 -27.26 -42.42
CA LEU A 520 -14.44 -26.39 -41.48
C LEU A 520 -14.96 -26.51 -40.04
N ILE A 521 -16.27 -26.50 -39.84
CA ILE A 521 -16.91 -26.68 -38.52
C ILE A 521 -16.51 -28.02 -37.93
N ARG A 522 -16.64 -29.10 -38.72
CA ARG A 522 -16.26 -30.45 -38.28
C ARG A 522 -14.77 -30.57 -37.96
N ASN A 523 -13.91 -29.98 -38.79
CA ASN A 523 -12.46 -29.98 -38.57
C ASN A 523 -12.08 -29.22 -37.30
N LYS A 524 -12.68 -28.05 -37.06
CA LYS A 524 -12.43 -27.26 -35.84
C LYS A 524 -13.02 -27.92 -34.60
N GLU A 525 -14.21 -28.52 -34.69
CA GLU A 525 -14.82 -29.31 -33.61
C GLU A 525 -13.87 -30.45 -33.20
N VAL A 526 -13.31 -31.21 -34.16
CA VAL A 526 -12.32 -32.27 -33.87
C VAL A 526 -11.04 -31.72 -33.22
N ILE A 527 -10.51 -30.59 -33.71
CA ILE A 527 -9.32 -29.95 -33.10
C ILE A 527 -9.62 -29.55 -31.65
N LEU A 528 -10.77 -28.93 -31.41
CA LEU A 528 -11.19 -28.49 -30.08
C LEU A 528 -11.51 -29.67 -29.16
N SER A 529 -12.06 -30.79 -29.66
CA SER A 529 -12.32 -32.02 -28.89
C SER A 529 -11.06 -32.68 -28.33
N ASN A 530 -9.88 -32.37 -28.89
CA ASN A 530 -8.61 -32.84 -28.32
C ASN A 530 -8.14 -31.99 -27.12
N ILE A 531 -8.76 -30.83 -26.87
CA ILE A 531 -8.31 -29.84 -25.89
C ILE A 531 -9.39 -29.58 -24.83
N LEU A 532 -10.65 -29.45 -25.26
CA LEU A 532 -11.81 -29.09 -24.45
C LEU A 532 -12.64 -30.33 -24.09
N SER A 533 -13.41 -30.24 -23.01
CA SER A 533 -14.40 -31.28 -22.68
C SER A 533 -15.59 -31.25 -23.64
N GLU A 534 -16.33 -32.37 -23.72
CA GLU A 534 -17.55 -32.47 -24.51
C GLU A 534 -18.60 -31.41 -24.09
N ASP A 535 -18.71 -31.15 -22.78
CA ASP A 535 -19.60 -30.13 -22.22
C ASP A 535 -19.19 -28.71 -22.66
N GLU A 536 -17.88 -28.41 -22.67
CA GLU A 536 -17.36 -27.10 -23.09
C GLU A 536 -17.64 -26.84 -24.58
N ILE A 537 -17.44 -27.83 -25.46
CA ILE A 537 -17.71 -27.72 -26.90
C ILE A 537 -19.21 -27.57 -27.16
N THR A 538 -20.03 -28.36 -26.47
CA THR A 538 -21.49 -28.27 -26.54
C THR A 538 -21.96 -26.88 -26.10
N THR A 539 -21.35 -26.32 -25.06
CA THR A 539 -21.64 -24.96 -24.59
C THR A 539 -21.30 -23.92 -25.65
N ILE A 540 -20.10 -23.96 -26.25
CA ILE A 540 -19.69 -23.04 -27.33
C ILE A 540 -20.68 -23.10 -28.49
N LYS A 541 -20.99 -24.31 -28.96
CA LYS A 541 -21.89 -24.54 -30.09
C LYS A 541 -23.30 -24.04 -29.81
N THR A 542 -23.86 -24.41 -28.66
CA THR A 542 -25.21 -24.02 -28.25
C THR A 542 -25.33 -22.51 -28.14
N LYS A 543 -24.38 -21.84 -27.46
CA LYS A 543 -24.41 -20.39 -27.30
C LYS A 543 -24.17 -19.63 -28.59
N ALA A 544 -23.29 -20.12 -29.47
CA ALA A 544 -23.09 -19.49 -30.78
C ALA A 544 -24.40 -19.46 -31.59
N ILE A 545 -25.13 -20.59 -31.63
CA ILE A 545 -26.41 -20.71 -32.35
C ILE A 545 -27.50 -19.89 -31.66
N GLU A 546 -27.69 -20.06 -30.34
CA GLU A 546 -28.72 -19.34 -29.56
C GLU A 546 -28.58 -17.82 -29.72
N ILE A 547 -27.36 -17.28 -29.60
CA ILE A 547 -27.11 -15.83 -29.69
C ILE A 547 -27.23 -15.34 -31.13
N ALA A 548 -26.81 -16.10 -32.14
CA ALA A 548 -27.00 -15.73 -33.54
C ALA A 548 -28.49 -15.65 -33.92
N GLN A 549 -29.29 -16.62 -33.49
CA GLN A 549 -30.74 -16.63 -33.66
C GLN A 549 -31.41 -15.47 -32.90
N ALA A 550 -30.99 -15.23 -31.65
CA ALA A 550 -31.48 -14.13 -30.84
C ALA A 550 -31.19 -12.76 -31.49
N SER A 551 -29.96 -12.57 -31.97
CA SER A 551 -29.53 -11.35 -32.66
C SER A 551 -30.39 -11.07 -33.90
N SER A 552 -30.68 -12.11 -34.68
CA SER A 552 -31.53 -12.03 -35.88
C SER A 552 -32.98 -11.65 -35.50
N LYS A 553 -33.52 -12.25 -34.43
CA LYS A 553 -34.87 -11.93 -33.92
C LYS A 553 -34.95 -10.49 -33.37
N LEU A 554 -33.96 -10.05 -32.61
CA LEU A 554 -33.89 -8.70 -32.04
C LEU A 554 -33.91 -7.64 -33.13
N HIS A 555 -33.27 -7.91 -34.27
CA HIS A 555 -33.31 -7.05 -35.44
C HIS A 555 -34.72 -6.96 -36.05
N SER A 556 -35.42 -8.09 -36.19
CA SER A 556 -36.77 -8.16 -36.78
C SER A 556 -37.88 -7.54 -35.91
N SER A 557 -37.62 -7.31 -34.61
CA SER A 557 -38.57 -6.69 -33.67
C SER A 557 -37.84 -5.69 -32.76
N PRO A 558 -37.58 -4.46 -33.24
CA PRO A 558 -36.82 -3.48 -32.47
C PRO A 558 -37.65 -3.00 -31.27
N ALA A 559 -37.37 -3.52 -30.08
CA ALA A 559 -37.81 -2.97 -28.81
C ALA A 559 -36.71 -2.07 -28.20
N GLY A 560 -37.09 -0.96 -27.58
CA GLY A 560 -36.17 -0.02 -26.91
C GLY A 560 -36.35 1.43 -27.35
N ILE A 561 -35.72 2.36 -26.62
CA ILE A 561 -35.75 3.79 -26.94
C ILE A 561 -34.93 4.01 -28.22
N GLY A 562 -35.64 4.19 -29.34
CA GLY A 562 -35.12 4.61 -30.64
C GLY A 562 -35.58 6.02 -30.98
N TYR A 563 -35.53 6.92 -29.99
CA TYR A 563 -35.94 8.30 -30.13
C TYR A 563 -34.86 9.06 -30.89
N GLU A 564 -35.20 9.69 -32.01
CA GLU A 564 -34.23 10.40 -32.86
C GLU A 564 -33.34 11.40 -32.08
N PRO A 565 -33.84 12.12 -31.06
CA PRO A 565 -33.02 12.95 -30.18
C PRO A 565 -31.87 12.23 -29.45
N ASP A 566 -31.98 10.94 -29.13
CA ASP A 566 -30.88 10.20 -28.47
C ASP A 566 -29.72 9.94 -29.44
N LYS A 567 -29.99 9.84 -30.75
CA LYS A 567 -28.92 9.77 -31.76
C LYS A 567 -28.21 11.11 -31.90
N GLU A 568 -28.96 12.21 -31.92
CA GLU A 568 -28.41 13.57 -31.98
C GLU A 568 -27.54 13.89 -30.75
N LEU A 569 -27.97 13.45 -29.56
CA LEU A 569 -27.23 13.61 -28.30
C LEU A 569 -26.09 12.59 -28.12
N GLY A 570 -26.06 11.54 -28.97
CA GLY A 570 -25.13 10.42 -28.88
C GLY A 570 -25.36 9.47 -27.71
N THR A 571 -26.45 9.64 -26.95
CA THR A 571 -26.81 8.81 -25.79
C THR A 571 -27.26 7.41 -26.19
N ASN A 572 -27.67 7.21 -27.45
CA ASN A 572 -28.00 5.89 -28.01
C ASN A 572 -26.80 4.92 -28.02
N LYS A 573 -25.56 5.42 -27.92
CA LYS A 573 -24.32 4.63 -27.83
C LYS A 573 -24.02 4.11 -26.43
N ASN A 574 -24.74 4.59 -25.43
CA ASN A 574 -24.55 4.23 -24.02
C ASN A 574 -25.70 3.35 -23.51
N VAL A 575 -25.44 2.56 -22.47
CA VAL A 575 -26.51 1.95 -21.68
C VAL A 575 -27.06 3.01 -20.72
N PHE A 576 -28.35 3.31 -20.84
CA PHE A 576 -29.03 4.29 -20.00
C PHE A 576 -29.30 3.74 -18.59
N SER A 577 -29.11 4.57 -17.57
CA SER A 577 -29.45 4.26 -16.18
C SER A 577 -29.71 5.54 -15.38
N ILE A 578 -30.35 5.41 -14.22
CA ILE A 578 -30.45 6.48 -13.22
C ILE A 578 -29.48 6.19 -12.09
N LEU A 579 -28.72 7.18 -11.64
CA LEU A 579 -27.78 7.00 -10.54
C LEU A 579 -28.51 7.08 -9.20
N GLY A 580 -29.01 5.95 -8.69
CA GLY A 580 -29.81 5.86 -7.47
C GLY A 580 -31.28 5.44 -7.72
N PRO A 581 -32.22 5.79 -6.83
CA PRO A 581 -33.63 5.41 -6.94
C PRO A 581 -34.25 5.78 -8.31
N HIS A 582 -34.76 4.79 -9.05
CA HIS A 582 -35.29 4.98 -10.41
C HIS A 582 -36.83 4.88 -10.48
N LEU A 583 -37.51 6.03 -10.49
CA LEU A 583 -38.98 6.13 -10.53
C LEU A 583 -39.60 6.19 -11.94
N GLY A 584 -38.80 6.00 -12.99
CA GLY A 584 -39.27 6.12 -14.38
C GLY A 584 -40.00 4.87 -14.85
N GLN A 585 -41.00 5.01 -15.71
CA GLN A 585 -41.84 3.89 -16.17
C GLN A 585 -41.20 3.04 -17.29
N TYR A 586 -39.98 2.53 -17.08
CA TYR A 586 -39.20 1.80 -18.10
C TYR A 586 -39.24 0.26 -17.96
N GLY A 587 -40.01 -0.26 -17.01
CA GLY A 587 -40.21 -1.68 -16.77
C GLY A 587 -40.16 -2.02 -15.27
N ASP A 588 -40.51 -3.25 -14.91
CA ASP A 588 -40.71 -3.67 -13.51
C ASP A 588 -39.60 -4.58 -12.98
N ILE A 589 -38.53 -4.76 -13.77
CA ILE A 589 -37.28 -5.40 -13.33
C ILE A 589 -36.24 -4.31 -13.14
N PHE A 590 -35.64 -4.25 -11.96
CA PHE A 590 -34.57 -3.31 -11.61
C PHE A 590 -33.24 -4.04 -11.60
N ILE A 591 -32.31 -3.57 -12.43
CA ILE A 591 -30.92 -4.04 -12.49
C ILE A 591 -30.06 -2.96 -11.85
N VAL A 592 -29.41 -3.30 -10.75
CA VAL A 592 -28.43 -2.44 -10.06
C VAL A 592 -27.04 -2.85 -10.51
N PHE A 593 -26.26 -1.91 -11.04
CA PHE A 593 -24.89 -2.15 -11.45
C PHE A 593 -23.89 -1.90 -10.32
N LYS A 594 -22.77 -2.61 -10.34
CA LYS A 594 -21.60 -2.32 -9.50
C LYS A 594 -21.16 -0.89 -9.74
N ARG A 595 -20.84 -0.16 -8.68
CA ARG A 595 -20.45 1.26 -8.78
C ARG A 595 -19.21 1.47 -9.67
N GLU A 596 -18.30 0.50 -9.71
CA GLU A 596 -17.05 0.56 -10.50
C GLU A 596 -17.29 0.94 -11.97
N ILE A 597 -18.45 0.60 -12.54
CA ILE A 597 -18.76 0.91 -13.94
C ILE A 597 -18.76 2.42 -14.21
N LEU A 598 -19.06 3.26 -13.22
CA LEU A 598 -19.03 4.72 -13.36
C LEU A 598 -17.61 5.28 -13.54
N HIS A 599 -16.60 4.50 -13.15
CA HIS A 599 -15.18 4.86 -13.27
C HIS A 599 -14.57 4.35 -14.59
N HIS A 600 -15.33 3.64 -15.41
CA HIS A 600 -14.92 3.22 -16.74
C HIS A 600 -14.81 4.44 -17.69
N PRO A 601 -13.79 4.56 -18.55
CA PRO A 601 -13.57 5.72 -19.41
C PRO A 601 -14.72 6.13 -20.35
N ASP A 602 -15.57 5.17 -20.72
CA ASP A 602 -16.75 5.41 -21.57
C ASP A 602 -18.02 5.79 -20.78
N SER A 603 -17.96 5.78 -19.45
CA SER A 603 -19.07 6.19 -18.61
C SER A 603 -19.12 7.71 -18.49
N ASN A 604 -20.30 8.29 -18.28
CA ASN A 604 -20.46 9.68 -17.87
C ASN A 604 -21.84 9.84 -17.23
N PHE A 605 -22.10 10.99 -16.63
CA PHE A 605 -23.44 11.29 -16.12
C PHE A 605 -23.74 12.79 -16.13
N THR A 606 -25.04 13.12 -16.07
CA THR A 606 -25.55 14.48 -15.97
C THR A 606 -26.62 14.58 -14.89
N ILE A 607 -26.78 15.74 -14.25
CA ILE A 607 -27.70 15.92 -13.11
C ILE A 607 -29.21 15.80 -13.49
N GLN A 608 -29.49 15.70 -14.79
CA GLN A 608 -30.82 15.50 -15.36
C GLN A 608 -30.69 14.71 -16.67
N ALA A 609 -31.82 14.28 -17.21
CA ALA A 609 -31.85 13.56 -18.49
C ALA A 609 -31.38 14.40 -19.68
N ALA A 610 -30.67 13.79 -20.61
CA ALA A 610 -30.15 14.39 -21.83
C ALA A 610 -31.29 14.94 -22.71
N THR A 611 -32.40 14.22 -22.78
CA THR A 611 -33.63 14.63 -23.50
C THR A 611 -34.25 15.92 -22.96
N SER A 612 -33.93 16.32 -21.72
CA SER A 612 -34.34 17.61 -21.16
C SER A 612 -33.67 18.79 -21.86
N TYR A 613 -32.46 18.60 -22.41
CA TYR A 613 -31.77 19.62 -23.21
C TYR A 613 -32.42 19.76 -24.56
N ALA A 614 -32.66 18.66 -25.28
CA ALA A 614 -33.34 18.67 -26.57
C ALA A 614 -34.70 19.36 -26.49
N SER A 615 -35.50 19.04 -25.47
CA SER A 615 -36.82 19.66 -25.22
C SER A 615 -36.76 21.08 -24.65
N GLY A 616 -35.58 21.58 -24.25
CA GLY A 616 -35.42 22.88 -23.61
C GLY A 616 -35.91 22.96 -22.16
N ARG A 617 -36.40 21.85 -21.58
CA ARG A 617 -36.85 21.78 -20.17
C ARG A 617 -35.69 21.95 -19.18
N ALA A 618 -34.48 21.58 -19.59
CA ALA A 618 -33.24 21.77 -18.84
C ALA A 618 -33.11 23.19 -18.26
N PHE A 619 -33.37 24.21 -19.07
CA PHE A 619 -33.22 25.63 -18.69
C PHE A 619 -34.29 26.11 -17.70
N LYS A 620 -35.44 25.43 -17.65
CA LYS A 620 -36.48 25.71 -16.66
C LYS A 620 -36.13 25.12 -15.29
N TRP A 621 -35.56 23.92 -15.29
CA TRP A 621 -35.23 23.19 -14.05
C TRP A 621 -33.88 23.63 -13.46
N ARG A 622 -32.94 24.03 -14.32
CA ARG A 622 -31.60 24.51 -13.98
C ARG A 622 -31.40 25.92 -14.57
N PRO A 623 -32.00 26.95 -13.96
CA PRO A 623 -31.96 28.32 -14.48
C PRO A 623 -30.53 28.90 -14.58
N TRP A 624 -29.56 28.37 -13.84
CA TRP A 624 -28.14 28.70 -13.97
C TRP A 624 -27.49 28.24 -15.28
N LEU A 625 -28.18 27.43 -16.11
CA LEU A 625 -27.78 27.19 -17.50
C LEU A 625 -28.01 28.40 -18.40
N GLY A 626 -28.70 29.43 -17.91
CA GLY A 626 -29.03 30.66 -18.64
C GLY A 626 -30.29 30.55 -19.48
N THR A 627 -30.44 31.49 -20.42
CA THR A 627 -31.56 31.49 -21.36
C THR A 627 -31.41 30.36 -22.37
N ASN A 628 -32.52 29.69 -22.70
CA ASN A 628 -32.53 28.65 -23.72
C ASN A 628 -32.09 29.23 -25.08
N PRO A 629 -31.02 28.69 -25.71
CA PRO A 629 -30.47 29.24 -26.95
C PRO A 629 -31.34 29.00 -28.19
N GLY A 630 -32.45 28.23 -28.08
CA GLY A 630 -33.38 27.98 -29.17
C GLY A 630 -32.93 26.92 -30.19
N LEU A 631 -31.66 26.97 -30.63
CA LEU A 631 -31.07 26.07 -31.62
C LEU A 631 -30.67 24.70 -31.04
N SER A 632 -30.94 23.60 -31.76
CA SER A 632 -30.67 22.22 -31.30
C SER A 632 -29.17 21.99 -31.05
N ASP A 633 -28.31 22.32 -32.02
CA ASP A 633 -26.86 22.13 -31.91
C ASP A 633 -26.25 22.82 -30.70
N THR A 634 -26.71 24.02 -30.36
CA THR A 634 -26.22 24.76 -29.21
C THR A 634 -26.66 24.10 -27.90
N ARG A 635 -27.88 23.53 -27.84
CA ARG A 635 -28.35 22.75 -26.68
C ARG A 635 -27.55 21.46 -26.51
N ILE A 636 -27.25 20.77 -27.62
CA ILE A 636 -26.43 19.54 -27.62
C ILE A 636 -25.00 19.85 -27.14
N LYS A 637 -24.36 20.91 -27.68
CA LYS A 637 -23.05 21.38 -27.18
C LYS A 637 -23.09 21.69 -25.69
N LEU A 638 -24.15 22.35 -25.22
CA LEU A 638 -24.31 22.64 -23.79
C LEU A 638 -24.45 21.35 -22.98
N PHE A 639 -25.23 20.36 -23.44
CA PHE A 639 -25.32 19.04 -22.81
C PHE A 639 -23.95 18.39 -22.63
N HIS A 640 -23.14 18.28 -23.69
CA HIS A 640 -21.78 17.74 -23.58
C HIS A 640 -20.89 18.54 -22.63
N SER A 641 -21.06 19.87 -22.57
CA SER A 641 -20.32 20.75 -21.64
C SER A 641 -20.75 20.68 -20.17
N THR A 642 -21.71 19.81 -19.84
CA THR A 642 -22.22 19.63 -18.48
C THR A 642 -22.01 18.21 -17.94
N LYS A 643 -21.47 17.30 -18.75
CA LYS A 643 -21.18 15.92 -18.36
C LYS A 643 -20.11 15.88 -17.28
N LEU A 644 -20.31 15.01 -16.30
CA LEU A 644 -19.37 14.67 -15.24
C LEU A 644 -18.93 13.21 -15.39
N HIS A 645 -17.81 12.86 -14.76
CA HIS A 645 -17.23 11.52 -14.80
C HIS A 645 -16.64 11.17 -13.43
N ALA A 646 -16.90 9.95 -12.92
CA ALA A 646 -16.56 9.57 -11.54
C ALA A 646 -15.04 9.34 -11.32
N SER A 647 -14.27 9.18 -12.38
CA SER A 647 -12.80 9.13 -12.31
C SER A 647 -12.13 10.49 -12.14
N ILE A 648 -12.87 11.60 -12.23
CA ILE A 648 -12.31 12.95 -12.19
C ILE A 648 -12.40 13.44 -10.74
N PRO A 649 -11.28 13.77 -10.07
CA PRO A 649 -11.32 14.23 -8.69
C PRO A 649 -12.32 15.38 -8.49
N GLY A 650 -13.09 15.37 -7.39
CA GLY A 650 -14.04 16.44 -7.08
C GLY A 650 -15.38 16.38 -7.82
N TYR A 651 -15.64 15.35 -8.64
CA TYR A 651 -16.96 15.15 -9.26
C TYR A 651 -18.08 15.12 -8.21
N GLU A 652 -17.81 14.62 -7.01
CA GLU A 652 -18.78 14.54 -5.92
C GLU A 652 -19.20 15.93 -5.45
N TYR A 653 -18.25 16.86 -5.38
CA TYR A 653 -18.53 18.24 -5.00
C TYR A 653 -19.42 18.92 -6.03
N ALA A 654 -19.09 18.82 -7.33
CA ALA A 654 -19.90 19.42 -8.37
C ALA A 654 -21.30 18.80 -8.44
N THR A 655 -21.40 17.48 -8.30
CA THR A 655 -22.66 16.75 -8.24
C THR A 655 -23.51 17.20 -7.03
N ALA A 656 -22.90 17.29 -5.85
CA ALA A 656 -23.58 17.71 -4.63
C ALA A 656 -24.10 19.13 -4.72
N LEU A 657 -23.25 20.05 -5.17
CA LEU A 657 -23.60 21.47 -5.30
C LEU A 657 -24.82 21.65 -6.19
N GLU A 658 -24.82 20.95 -7.32
CA GLU A 658 -25.90 21.06 -8.29
C GLU A 658 -27.19 20.35 -7.83
N LEU A 659 -27.08 19.23 -7.10
CA LEU A 659 -28.23 18.59 -6.46
C LEU A 659 -28.86 19.46 -5.37
N ILE A 660 -28.06 20.12 -4.54
CA ILE A 660 -28.52 21.09 -3.54
C ILE A 660 -29.28 22.22 -4.23
N ALA A 661 -28.67 22.82 -5.26
CA ALA A 661 -29.29 23.92 -6.00
C ALA A 661 -30.59 23.49 -6.68
N THR A 662 -30.61 22.30 -7.31
CA THR A 662 -31.80 21.76 -7.99
C THR A 662 -32.91 21.45 -6.99
N THR A 663 -32.55 20.93 -5.81
CA THR A 663 -33.51 20.66 -4.72
C THR A 663 -34.11 21.95 -4.20
N SER A 664 -33.28 22.97 -3.94
CA SER A 664 -33.72 24.29 -3.48
C SER A 664 -34.64 24.96 -4.50
N GLN A 665 -34.30 24.90 -5.79
CA GLN A 665 -35.10 25.42 -6.89
C GLN A 665 -36.45 24.70 -6.99
N THR A 666 -36.44 23.36 -6.93
CA THR A 666 -37.67 22.54 -7.01
C THR A 666 -38.61 22.83 -5.86
N LEU A 667 -38.07 22.98 -4.64
CA LEU A 667 -38.82 23.25 -3.41
C LEU A 667 -39.07 24.75 -3.17
N LYS A 668 -38.59 25.63 -4.05
CA LYS A 668 -38.68 27.10 -3.94
C LYS A 668 -38.14 27.65 -2.60
N LYS A 669 -37.09 27.03 -2.05
CA LYS A 669 -36.49 27.41 -0.75
C LYS A 669 -35.58 28.64 -0.83
N LYS A 670 -34.96 28.91 -1.99
CA LYS A 670 -33.96 30.00 -2.19
C LYS A 670 -32.83 29.96 -1.14
N SER A 671 -32.37 28.77 -0.80
CA SER A 671 -31.34 28.53 0.21
C SER A 671 -30.45 27.37 -0.22
N MET A 672 -29.13 27.49 0.00
CA MET A 672 -28.18 26.40 -0.17
C MET A 672 -28.09 25.50 1.07
N ASN A 673 -28.73 25.88 2.18
CA ASN A 673 -28.83 25.07 3.39
C ASN A 673 -29.86 23.94 3.21
N ILE A 674 -29.48 22.93 2.42
CA ILE A 674 -30.27 21.74 2.13
C ILE A 674 -29.54 20.52 2.68
N ASP A 675 -30.23 19.76 3.53
CA ASP A 675 -29.70 18.51 4.10
C ASP A 675 -29.98 17.29 3.20
N LEU A 676 -29.26 16.19 3.47
CA LEU A 676 -29.43 14.94 2.74
C LEU A 676 -30.87 14.40 2.79
N PRO A 677 -31.58 14.37 3.94
CA PRO A 677 -32.99 13.96 3.99
C PRO A 677 -33.90 14.77 3.06
N THR A 678 -33.69 16.09 2.93
CA THR A 678 -34.45 16.93 1.99
C THR A 678 -34.16 16.55 0.54
N ILE A 679 -32.90 16.28 0.20
CA ILE A 679 -32.50 15.82 -1.15
C ILE A 679 -33.20 14.49 -1.48
N LEU A 680 -33.15 13.51 -0.57
CA LEU A 680 -33.77 12.20 -0.76
C LEU A 680 -35.30 12.31 -0.89
N LYS A 681 -35.94 13.15 -0.06
CA LYS A 681 -37.38 13.42 -0.17
C LYS A 681 -37.75 14.04 -1.52
N ARG A 682 -36.96 15.00 -2.01
CA ARG A 682 -37.16 15.58 -3.35
C ARG A 682 -36.98 14.51 -4.42
N TRP A 683 -35.93 13.71 -4.34
CA TRP A 683 -35.65 12.64 -5.29
C TRP A 683 -36.84 11.68 -5.44
N LEU A 684 -37.44 11.26 -4.33
CA LEU A 684 -38.60 10.36 -4.31
C LEU A 684 -39.91 10.98 -4.85
N THR A 685 -39.95 12.28 -5.13
CA THR A 685 -41.16 12.99 -5.57
C THR A 685 -41.06 13.53 -6.99
N VAL A 686 -39.88 13.47 -7.61
CA VAL A 686 -39.66 13.97 -8.96
C VAL A 686 -39.58 12.82 -9.97
N ASP A 687 -39.95 13.14 -11.20
CA ASP A 687 -39.79 12.21 -12.32
C ASP A 687 -38.30 11.92 -12.61
N SER A 688 -37.99 10.74 -13.15
CA SER A 688 -36.61 10.31 -13.43
C SER A 688 -35.84 11.24 -14.36
N HIS A 689 -36.52 12.02 -15.22
CA HIS A 689 -35.85 13.02 -16.07
C HIS A 689 -35.27 14.19 -15.28
N MET A 690 -35.70 14.38 -14.02
CA MET A 690 -35.23 15.41 -13.10
C MET A 690 -34.21 14.89 -12.07
N THR A 691 -33.76 13.64 -12.23
CA THR A 691 -32.74 12.98 -11.41
C THR A 691 -31.47 12.75 -12.23
N ILE A 692 -30.40 12.28 -11.58
CA ILE A 692 -29.12 12.06 -12.23
C ILE A 692 -29.24 10.92 -13.24
N GLU A 693 -28.95 11.22 -14.51
CA GLU A 693 -28.90 10.26 -15.59
C GLU A 693 -27.45 9.82 -15.82
N ALA A 694 -27.20 8.52 -15.79
CA ALA A 694 -25.91 7.91 -16.04
C ALA A 694 -25.91 7.18 -17.39
N HIS A 695 -24.90 7.53 -18.20
CA HIS A 695 -24.59 6.94 -19.49
C HIS A 695 -23.43 5.96 -19.30
N LEU A 696 -23.73 4.67 -19.33
CA LEU A 696 -22.77 3.61 -19.08
C LEU A 696 -22.18 3.07 -20.39
N PRO A 697 -21.14 2.24 -20.36
CA PRO A 697 -20.47 1.75 -21.56
C PRO A 697 -21.41 0.98 -22.50
N GLN A 698 -21.03 0.90 -23.76
CA GLN A 698 -21.89 0.41 -24.83
C GLN A 698 -22.38 -1.04 -24.64
N LEU A 699 -21.55 -1.87 -24.00
CA LEU A 699 -21.75 -3.30 -23.78
C LEU A 699 -21.27 -3.65 -22.36
N ILE A 700 -22.19 -4.07 -21.48
CA ILE A 700 -21.91 -4.34 -20.06
C ILE A 700 -22.17 -5.82 -19.77
N PRO A 701 -21.14 -6.61 -19.42
CA PRO A 701 -21.31 -8.01 -19.04
C PRO A 701 -22.17 -8.19 -17.78
N LEU A 702 -22.84 -9.34 -17.64
CA LEU A 702 -23.65 -9.66 -16.45
C LEU A 702 -22.85 -9.61 -15.12
N ASP A 703 -21.53 -9.75 -15.19
CA ASP A 703 -20.62 -9.67 -14.04
C ASP A 703 -20.65 -8.30 -13.33
N TYR A 704 -21.04 -7.24 -14.06
CA TYR A 704 -21.22 -5.89 -13.50
C TYR A 704 -22.59 -5.65 -12.87
N ILE A 705 -23.51 -6.63 -12.91
CA ILE A 705 -24.78 -6.55 -12.20
C ILE A 705 -24.51 -6.90 -10.73
N ASP A 706 -24.73 -5.92 -9.86
CA ASP A 706 -24.58 -6.06 -8.41
C ASP A 706 -25.79 -6.74 -7.81
N HIS A 707 -27.00 -6.31 -8.20
CA HIS A 707 -28.25 -6.87 -7.67
C HIS A 707 -29.42 -6.73 -8.64
N ILE A 708 -30.39 -7.63 -8.55
CA ILE A 708 -31.64 -7.57 -9.33
C ILE A 708 -32.84 -7.58 -8.39
N TYR A 709 -33.80 -6.70 -8.63
CA TYR A 709 -35.11 -6.73 -7.97
C TYR A 709 -36.21 -7.02 -8.98
N MET A 710 -37.07 -7.99 -8.67
CA MET A 710 -38.26 -8.30 -9.47
C MET A 710 -39.39 -8.86 -8.60
N SER A 711 -40.63 -8.73 -9.08
CA SER A 711 -41.79 -9.34 -8.41
C SER A 711 -41.87 -10.84 -8.68
N LYS A 712 -42.48 -11.58 -7.75
CA LYS A 712 -42.72 -13.02 -7.90
C LYS A 712 -43.55 -13.35 -9.14
N ASN A 713 -44.56 -12.53 -9.44
CA ASN A 713 -45.41 -12.73 -10.62
C ASN A 713 -44.61 -12.67 -11.93
N ILE A 714 -43.63 -11.76 -12.02
CA ILE A 714 -42.74 -11.66 -13.19
C ILE A 714 -41.81 -12.88 -13.24
N PHE A 715 -41.21 -13.25 -12.10
CA PHE A 715 -40.31 -14.41 -12.04
C PHE A 715 -41.02 -15.72 -12.43
N ASP A 716 -42.24 -15.93 -11.95
CA ASP A 716 -43.04 -17.12 -12.22
C ASP A 716 -43.57 -17.16 -13.67
N ALA A 717 -43.63 -16.01 -14.36
CA ALA A 717 -44.01 -15.93 -15.77
C ALA A 717 -42.90 -16.38 -16.75
N PHE A 718 -41.64 -16.35 -16.33
CA PHE A 718 -40.53 -16.85 -17.14
C PHE A 718 -40.61 -18.38 -17.33
N ASN A 719 -40.04 -18.90 -18.42
CA ASN A 719 -39.95 -20.35 -18.60
C ASN A 719 -38.95 -21.00 -17.59
N ASN A 720 -38.99 -22.34 -17.45
CA ASN A 720 -38.12 -23.06 -16.51
C ASN A 720 -36.62 -22.80 -16.75
N LYS A 721 -36.17 -22.79 -18.01
CA LYS A 721 -34.77 -22.58 -18.38
C LYS A 721 -34.29 -21.18 -17.99
N THR A 722 -35.10 -20.15 -18.24
CA THR A 722 -34.81 -18.77 -17.83
C THR A 722 -34.70 -18.67 -16.30
N ARG A 723 -35.64 -19.28 -15.55
CA ARG A 723 -35.60 -19.26 -14.08
C ARG A 723 -34.37 -19.94 -13.50
N GLU A 724 -33.97 -21.08 -14.06
CA GLU A 724 -32.73 -21.77 -13.67
C GLU A 724 -31.52 -20.89 -13.97
N THR A 725 -31.45 -20.31 -15.16
CA THR A 725 -30.37 -19.39 -15.57
C THR A 725 -30.24 -18.20 -14.60
N ILE A 726 -31.36 -17.57 -14.23
CA ILE A 726 -31.37 -16.47 -13.25
C ILE A 726 -30.81 -16.90 -11.91
N LYS A 727 -31.26 -18.05 -11.39
CA LYS A 727 -30.79 -18.59 -10.09
C LYS A 727 -29.30 -18.95 -10.15
N THR A 728 -28.83 -19.55 -11.24
CA THR A 728 -27.44 -19.94 -11.42
C THR A 728 -26.50 -18.74 -11.56
N ILE A 729 -26.89 -17.69 -12.28
CA ILE A 729 -26.02 -16.53 -12.54
C ILE A 729 -26.00 -15.57 -11.34
N PHE A 730 -27.16 -15.29 -10.75
CA PHE A 730 -27.27 -14.23 -9.74
C PHE A 730 -27.28 -14.75 -8.31
N ASP A 731 -27.72 -15.99 -8.05
CA ASP A 731 -27.74 -16.61 -6.72
C ASP A 731 -28.25 -15.66 -5.62
N ASN A 732 -27.39 -15.18 -4.74
CA ASN A 732 -27.73 -14.27 -3.63
C ASN A 732 -27.94 -12.81 -4.05
N ARG A 733 -27.67 -12.46 -5.32
CA ARG A 733 -27.76 -11.12 -5.92
C ARG A 733 -29.12 -10.82 -6.56
N ILE A 734 -30.17 -11.54 -6.16
CA ILE A 734 -31.53 -11.31 -6.64
C ILE A 734 -32.52 -11.30 -5.48
N SER A 735 -33.48 -10.38 -5.52
CA SER A 735 -34.60 -10.31 -4.58
C SER A 735 -35.91 -10.48 -5.31
N ILE A 736 -36.57 -11.60 -5.03
CA ILE A 736 -37.89 -11.95 -5.55
C ILE A 736 -38.90 -11.83 -4.41
N LYS A 737 -39.87 -10.92 -4.55
CA LYS A 737 -40.90 -10.68 -3.53
C LYS A 737 -42.31 -10.81 -4.10
N SER A 738 -43.20 -11.44 -3.33
CA SER A 738 -44.63 -11.50 -3.64
C SER A 738 -45.27 -10.16 -3.26
N ILE A 739 -45.57 -9.33 -4.26
CA ILE A 739 -46.13 -7.99 -4.08
C ILE A 739 -47.29 -7.83 -5.06
N GLU A 740 -48.42 -7.33 -4.58
CA GLU A 740 -49.70 -7.33 -5.31
C GLU A 740 -49.80 -6.21 -6.35
N SER A 741 -49.17 -5.05 -6.09
CA SER A 741 -49.18 -3.91 -7.02
C SER A 741 -47.79 -3.45 -7.48
N ARG A 742 -47.74 -2.88 -8.69
CA ARG A 742 -46.53 -2.26 -9.26
C ARG A 742 -45.96 -1.17 -8.35
N LYS A 743 -46.83 -0.33 -7.79
CA LYS A 743 -46.43 0.80 -6.93
C LYS A 743 -45.82 0.33 -5.60
N GLU A 744 -46.35 -0.74 -5.01
CA GLU A 744 -45.75 -1.34 -3.81
C GLU A 744 -44.39 -1.96 -4.11
N HIS A 745 -44.23 -2.58 -5.28
CA HIS A 745 -42.94 -3.13 -5.70
C HIS A 745 -41.90 -2.01 -5.86
N GLU A 746 -42.26 -0.92 -6.55
CA GLU A 746 -41.41 0.26 -6.68
C GLU A 746 -41.02 0.81 -5.31
N ASN A 747 -41.98 1.04 -4.41
CA ASN A 747 -41.72 1.55 -3.06
C ASN A 747 -40.78 0.64 -2.25
N PHE A 748 -40.97 -0.68 -2.36
CA PHE A 748 -40.09 -1.67 -1.72
C PHE A 748 -38.65 -1.54 -2.23
N VAL A 749 -38.45 -1.54 -3.56
CA VAL A 749 -37.11 -1.41 -4.15
C VAL A 749 -36.46 -0.08 -3.77
N MET A 750 -37.23 1.02 -3.79
CA MET A 750 -36.69 2.33 -3.41
C MET A 750 -36.23 2.37 -1.94
N LYS A 751 -37.01 1.76 -1.03
CA LYS A 751 -36.62 1.64 0.37
C LYS A 751 -35.33 0.84 0.52
N GLU A 752 -35.24 -0.32 -0.11
CA GLU A 752 -34.03 -1.16 -0.09
C GLU A 752 -32.80 -0.43 -0.63
N LEU A 753 -32.94 0.32 -1.73
CA LEU A 753 -31.84 1.10 -2.30
C LEU A 753 -31.40 2.22 -1.35
N ILE A 754 -32.33 2.97 -0.76
CA ILE A 754 -32.02 4.03 0.20
C ILE A 754 -31.38 3.46 1.46
N ASP A 755 -31.92 2.36 1.98
CA ASP A 755 -31.38 1.68 3.17
C ASP A 755 -29.97 1.14 2.88
N LYS A 756 -29.72 0.55 1.70
CA LYS A 756 -28.37 0.13 1.26
C LYS A 756 -27.40 1.30 1.12
N PHE A 757 -27.83 2.43 0.55
CA PHE A 757 -26.96 3.61 0.42
C PHE A 757 -26.72 4.34 1.76
N GLY A 758 -27.64 4.21 2.71
CA GLY A 758 -27.60 4.83 4.03
C GLY A 758 -26.95 3.96 5.12
N GLN A 759 -27.00 2.64 4.97
CA GLN A 759 -26.14 1.70 5.68
C GLN A 759 -24.72 2.03 5.26
N ARG A 760 -23.99 2.72 6.13
CA ARG A 760 -22.57 2.99 5.94
C ARG A 760 -21.91 1.67 5.59
N ASP A 761 -21.47 1.51 4.36
CA ASP A 761 -20.35 0.62 4.11
C ASP A 761 -19.11 1.29 4.71
N ILE A 762 -19.00 1.14 6.04
CA ILE A 762 -17.75 0.96 6.76
C ILE A 762 -16.96 -0.22 6.12
N HIS A 763 -17.58 -0.99 5.22
CA HIS A 763 -17.05 -2.10 4.44
C HIS A 763 -16.51 -1.77 3.05
N SER A 764 -16.31 -0.49 2.70
CA SER A 764 -15.50 -0.15 1.51
C SER A 764 -14.12 -0.80 1.63
N ILE A 765 -13.66 -1.35 0.49
CA ILE A 765 -12.27 -1.71 0.15
C ILE A 765 -11.32 -0.79 0.91
N SER A 766 -10.21 -1.35 1.41
CA SER A 766 -9.17 -0.65 2.18
C SER A 766 -8.77 0.75 1.65
N ARG A 767 -9.09 1.07 0.37
CA ARG A 767 -9.27 2.42 -0.16
C ARG A 767 -10.56 2.54 -1.00
N PRO A 768 -11.34 3.63 -0.91
CA PRO A 768 -12.42 3.89 -1.86
C PRO A 768 -11.88 3.94 -3.30
N ILE A 769 -12.69 3.56 -4.28
CA ILE A 769 -12.30 3.65 -5.69
C ILE A 769 -12.07 5.12 -6.04
N GLN A 770 -10.90 5.42 -6.58
CA GLN A 770 -10.45 6.75 -7.00
C GLN A 770 -9.99 6.66 -8.46
N GLY A 771 -10.29 7.63 -9.33
CA GLY A 771 -9.76 7.56 -10.71
C GLY A 771 -10.41 6.50 -11.60
N ALA A 772 -9.69 6.07 -12.63
CA ALA A 772 -10.23 5.20 -13.68
C ALA A 772 -10.19 3.71 -13.30
N VAL A 773 -11.20 2.96 -13.74
CA VAL A 773 -11.34 1.51 -13.56
C VAL A 773 -11.61 0.85 -14.90
N ILE A 774 -10.77 -0.10 -15.31
CA ILE A 774 -10.84 -0.75 -16.62
C ILE A 774 -10.45 -2.22 -16.46
N THR A 775 -11.10 -3.12 -17.18
CA THR A 775 -10.61 -4.50 -17.34
C THR A 775 -10.26 -4.70 -18.79
N MET A 776 -8.96 -4.76 -19.09
CA MET A 776 -8.46 -4.75 -20.47
C MET A 776 -8.39 -6.16 -21.04
N PRO A 777 -8.81 -6.36 -22.30
CA PRO A 777 -8.66 -7.62 -23.00
C PRO A 777 -7.19 -7.94 -23.30
N ALA A 778 -6.88 -9.23 -23.41
CA ALA A 778 -5.62 -9.71 -23.96
C ALA A 778 -5.51 -9.32 -25.45
N THR A 779 -4.70 -8.30 -25.75
CA THR A 779 -4.62 -7.71 -27.11
C THR A 779 -3.20 -7.64 -27.64
N GLU A 780 -2.21 -8.20 -26.96
CA GLU A 780 -0.80 -8.17 -27.40
C GLU A 780 -0.33 -6.73 -27.70
N PHE A 781 -0.79 -5.78 -26.89
CA PHE A 781 -0.52 -4.34 -27.04
C PHE A 781 -1.02 -3.68 -28.33
N TYR A 782 -1.97 -4.30 -29.04
CA TYR A 782 -2.59 -3.69 -30.23
C TYR A 782 -3.70 -2.68 -29.90
N ASP A 783 -4.37 -2.81 -28.75
CA ASP A 783 -5.42 -1.87 -28.32
C ASP A 783 -4.92 -0.93 -27.21
N TYR A 784 -5.23 0.36 -27.35
CA TYR A 784 -4.91 1.41 -26.38
C TYR A 784 -6.17 2.06 -25.83
N PHE A 785 -6.26 2.14 -24.52
CA PHE A 785 -7.39 2.73 -23.79
C PHE A 785 -6.93 4.08 -23.25
N ALA A 786 -7.53 5.17 -23.72
CA ALA A 786 -7.21 6.50 -23.24
C ALA A 786 -7.94 6.81 -21.93
N LEU A 787 -7.24 7.45 -21.00
CA LEU A 787 -7.87 7.97 -19.80
C LEU A 787 -8.77 9.18 -20.11
N PRO A 788 -9.88 9.35 -19.36
CA PRO A 788 -10.69 10.57 -19.39
C PRO A 788 -9.97 11.83 -18.91
N LEU A 789 -8.89 11.68 -18.12
CA LEU A 789 -8.13 12.76 -17.51
C LEU A 789 -6.74 12.84 -18.11
N THR A 790 -6.41 13.96 -18.75
CA THR A 790 -5.04 14.25 -19.22
C THR A 790 -4.18 14.85 -18.11
N ILE A 791 -2.85 14.82 -18.28
CA ILE A 791 -1.90 15.41 -17.33
C ILE A 791 -2.14 16.91 -17.19
N SER A 792 -2.38 17.63 -18.29
CA SER A 792 -2.64 19.07 -18.26
C SER A 792 -3.94 19.39 -17.52
N GLN A 793 -5.01 18.62 -17.74
CA GLN A 793 -6.27 18.79 -17.01
C GLN A 793 -6.12 18.52 -15.51
N ALA A 794 -5.37 17.48 -15.13
CA ALA A 794 -5.05 17.21 -13.73
C ALA A 794 -4.25 18.36 -13.10
N TYR A 795 -3.33 18.96 -13.86
CA TYR A 795 -2.54 20.11 -13.42
C TYR A 795 -3.39 21.37 -13.24
N GLU A 796 -4.30 21.66 -14.18
CA GLU A 796 -5.24 22.78 -14.05
C GLU A 796 -6.10 22.64 -12.79
N GLN A 797 -6.54 21.42 -12.49
CA GLN A 797 -7.28 21.15 -11.26
C GLN A 797 -6.41 21.36 -10.02
N TYR A 798 -5.19 20.86 -10.02
CA TYR A 798 -4.27 21.00 -8.90
C TYR A 798 -3.94 22.47 -8.57
N LYS A 799 -3.80 23.32 -9.59
CA LYS A 799 -3.57 24.77 -9.44
C LYS A 799 -4.72 25.52 -8.77
N ILE A 800 -5.93 24.98 -8.74
CA ILE A 800 -7.07 25.61 -8.03
C ILE A 800 -6.76 25.71 -6.54
N ASP A 801 -6.19 24.65 -5.97
CA ASP A 801 -5.79 24.59 -4.56
C ASP A 801 -4.35 25.10 -4.34
N HIS A 802 -3.51 25.07 -5.39
CA HIS A 802 -2.10 25.44 -5.36
C HIS A 802 -1.72 26.48 -6.44
N PRO A 803 -2.13 27.76 -6.30
CA PRO A 803 -2.00 28.76 -7.35
C PRO A 803 -0.55 29.17 -7.68
N GLN A 804 0.42 28.83 -6.83
CA GLN A 804 1.84 29.20 -6.97
C GLN A 804 2.74 28.03 -7.43
N VAL A 805 2.15 26.89 -7.81
CA VAL A 805 2.93 25.72 -8.23
C VAL A 805 3.54 25.94 -9.62
N PRO A 806 4.81 25.56 -9.84
CA PRO A 806 5.49 25.78 -11.12
C PRO A 806 5.00 24.80 -12.20
N SER A 807 5.17 25.17 -13.47
CA SER A 807 4.69 24.38 -14.62
C SER A 807 5.43 23.05 -14.83
N ASP A 808 6.65 22.96 -14.30
CA ASP A 808 7.51 21.77 -14.33
C ASP A 808 7.36 20.90 -13.07
N ALA A 809 6.24 21.04 -12.36
CA ALA A 809 5.91 20.21 -11.20
C ALA A 809 6.00 18.71 -11.53
N THR A 810 6.44 17.94 -10.54
CA THR A 810 6.53 16.48 -10.65
C THR A 810 5.15 15.88 -10.86
N VAL A 811 5.02 15.02 -11.87
CA VAL A 811 3.78 14.27 -12.13
C VAL A 811 3.90 12.91 -11.46
N TYR A 812 2.88 12.51 -10.71
CA TYR A 812 2.74 11.17 -10.16
C TYR A 812 1.53 10.49 -10.79
N ILE A 813 1.74 9.32 -11.38
CA ILE A 813 0.67 8.47 -11.90
C ILE A 813 0.66 7.20 -11.06
N TYR A 814 -0.47 6.91 -10.44
CA TYR A 814 -0.67 5.69 -9.65
C TYR A 814 -1.71 4.81 -10.32
N TRP A 815 -1.52 3.49 -10.24
CA TRP A 815 -2.52 2.51 -10.65
C TRP A 815 -2.33 1.20 -9.94
N GLN A 816 -3.37 0.39 -9.90
CA GLN A 816 -3.35 -0.94 -9.35
C GLN A 816 -3.64 -1.95 -10.44
N VAL A 817 -2.77 -2.94 -10.60
CA VAL A 817 -2.97 -4.05 -11.54
C VAL A 817 -2.76 -5.39 -10.86
N MET A 818 -3.35 -6.41 -11.44
CA MET A 818 -3.18 -7.78 -11.02
C MET A 818 -3.19 -8.68 -12.25
N ASN A 819 -2.25 -9.62 -12.34
CA ASN A 819 -2.11 -10.62 -13.41
C ASN A 819 -1.87 -10.05 -14.82
N GLY A 820 -0.91 -10.63 -15.54
CA GLY A 820 -0.58 -10.25 -16.92
C GLY A 820 0.38 -9.08 -17.01
N ASP A 821 0.86 -8.84 -18.22
CA ASP A 821 1.73 -7.72 -18.56
C ASP A 821 0.93 -6.53 -19.08
N ILE A 822 1.38 -5.34 -18.70
CA ILE A 822 0.70 -4.08 -18.98
C ILE A 822 1.71 -3.04 -19.45
N MET A 823 1.27 -2.19 -20.36
CA MET A 823 2.01 -1.04 -20.82
C MET A 823 1.20 0.23 -20.57
N LEU A 824 1.79 1.15 -19.79
CA LEU A 824 1.31 2.51 -19.63
C LEU A 824 2.11 3.41 -20.57
N THR A 825 1.41 4.08 -21.48
CA THR A 825 2.00 4.87 -22.57
C THR A 825 1.60 6.32 -22.42
N LEU A 826 2.58 7.22 -22.30
CA LEU A 826 2.37 8.65 -22.30
C LEU A 826 2.76 9.25 -23.64
N ALA A 827 1.91 10.13 -24.17
CA ALA A 827 2.09 10.75 -25.47
C ALA A 827 1.68 12.23 -25.43
N ASN A 828 2.18 13.03 -26.37
CA ASN A 828 1.79 14.43 -26.54
C ASN A 828 0.43 14.58 -27.26
N GLU A 829 0.02 13.59 -28.06
CA GLU A 829 -1.29 13.48 -28.70
C GLU A 829 -2.01 12.17 -28.34
N HIS A 830 -3.31 12.12 -28.63
CA HIS A 830 -4.13 10.93 -28.42
C HIS A 830 -3.72 9.82 -29.40
N ILE A 831 -3.58 8.58 -28.91
CA ILE A 831 -3.26 7.42 -29.73
C ILE A 831 -4.53 6.93 -30.43
N ASN A 832 -4.52 6.92 -31.76
CA ASN A 832 -5.60 6.40 -32.58
C ASN A 832 -5.17 5.07 -33.20
N THR A 833 -5.70 3.96 -32.69
CA THR A 833 -5.35 2.61 -33.17
C THR A 833 -5.77 2.36 -34.63
N GLY A 834 -6.65 3.18 -35.20
CA GLY A 834 -7.06 3.12 -36.60
C GLY A 834 -6.20 3.95 -37.56
N GLU A 835 -5.30 4.79 -37.06
CA GLU A 835 -4.48 5.70 -37.87
C GLU A 835 -2.99 5.44 -37.69
N GLN A 836 -2.21 5.62 -38.76
CA GLN A 836 -0.75 5.55 -38.63
C GLN A 836 -0.23 6.87 -38.05
N GLN A 837 0.35 6.80 -36.85
CA GLN A 837 1.04 7.92 -36.20
C GLN A 837 2.56 7.64 -36.11
N PRO A 838 3.29 7.54 -37.24
CA PRO A 838 4.67 7.06 -37.26
C PRO A 838 5.68 8.01 -36.59
N ASN A 839 5.31 9.27 -36.38
CA ASN A 839 6.13 10.30 -35.75
C ASN A 839 5.80 10.49 -34.26
N LEU A 840 4.78 9.80 -33.73
CA LEU A 840 4.40 9.92 -32.34
C LEU A 840 5.46 9.26 -31.46
N ARG A 841 6.17 10.08 -30.68
CA ARG A 841 7.08 9.60 -29.64
C ARG A 841 6.31 9.46 -28.34
N CYS A 842 6.54 8.34 -27.66
CA CYS A 842 5.87 8.00 -26.42
C CYS A 842 6.89 7.64 -25.33
N LEU A 843 6.51 7.90 -24.08
CA LEU A 843 7.14 7.26 -22.93
C LEU A 843 6.40 5.94 -22.72
N ILE A 844 7.13 4.85 -22.83
CA ILE A 844 6.63 3.49 -22.65
C ILE A 844 7.09 3.00 -21.27
N CYS A 845 6.14 2.75 -20.40
CA CYS A 845 6.32 2.08 -19.12
C CYS A 845 5.72 0.67 -19.23
N TYR A 846 6.58 -0.33 -19.45
CA TYR A 846 6.18 -1.73 -19.53
C TYR A 846 6.40 -2.43 -18.19
N ILE A 847 5.37 -3.13 -17.74
CA ILE A 847 5.41 -3.99 -16.56
C ILE A 847 5.27 -5.43 -17.05
N ALA A 848 6.26 -6.25 -16.73
CA ALA A 848 6.31 -7.65 -17.11
C ALA A 848 5.17 -8.47 -16.50
N GLU A 849 4.89 -9.63 -17.10
CA GLU A 849 3.95 -10.56 -16.51
C GLU A 849 4.47 -11.13 -15.18
N LYS A 850 3.54 -11.65 -14.38
CA LYS A 850 3.87 -12.31 -13.11
C LYS A 850 4.99 -13.34 -13.31
N PRO A 851 6.02 -13.36 -12.45
CA PRO A 851 7.13 -14.29 -12.53
C PRO A 851 6.69 -15.76 -12.43
N SER A 852 7.36 -16.63 -13.18
CA SER A 852 7.18 -18.08 -13.08
C SER A 852 7.82 -18.60 -11.80
N ARG A 853 7.04 -19.31 -10.96
CA ARG A 853 7.48 -19.92 -9.70
C ARG A 853 7.69 -21.44 -9.82
N LYS A 854 8.34 -21.92 -10.88
CA LYS A 854 8.77 -23.33 -10.91
C LYS A 854 9.83 -23.56 -9.83
N ILE A 855 9.79 -24.74 -9.21
CA ILE A 855 10.43 -25.07 -7.91
C ILE A 855 11.91 -24.64 -7.79
N ASN A 856 12.64 -24.47 -8.90
CA ASN A 856 14.09 -24.18 -8.89
C ASN A 856 14.54 -22.92 -9.68
N SER A 857 13.64 -22.08 -10.19
CA SER A 857 14.06 -20.86 -10.90
C SER A 857 12.98 -19.78 -10.92
N TYR A 858 13.23 -18.67 -10.23
CA TYR A 858 12.48 -17.44 -10.43
C TYR A 858 12.84 -16.85 -11.80
N HIS A 859 11.84 -16.75 -12.68
CA HIS A 859 12.04 -16.16 -14.01
C HIS A 859 10.95 -15.12 -14.26
N GLU A 860 11.38 -13.87 -14.37
CA GLU A 860 10.58 -12.70 -14.72
C GLU A 860 11.10 -12.15 -16.05
N HIS A 861 10.19 -11.69 -16.93
CA HIS A 861 10.59 -10.84 -18.05
C HIS A 861 11.02 -9.47 -17.54
N ALA A 862 11.77 -8.71 -18.33
CA ALA A 862 12.22 -7.39 -17.92
C ALA A 862 11.07 -6.39 -17.90
N SER A 863 10.76 -5.82 -16.73
CA SER A 863 9.99 -4.57 -16.63
C SER A 863 10.89 -3.41 -17.03
N TYR A 864 10.40 -2.42 -17.79
CA TYR A 864 11.27 -1.39 -18.37
C TYR A 864 10.62 -0.02 -18.62
N LEU A 865 11.50 0.99 -18.73
CA LEU A 865 11.22 2.33 -19.21
C LEU A 865 11.94 2.58 -20.53
N HIS A 866 11.24 3.17 -21.50
CA HIS A 866 11.81 3.47 -22.82
C HIS A 866 11.10 4.65 -23.48
N SER A 867 11.83 5.43 -24.29
CA SER A 867 11.24 6.41 -25.21
C SER A 867 11.22 5.84 -26.63
N GLY A 868 10.05 5.53 -27.18
CA GLY A 868 9.92 4.84 -28.47
C GLY A 868 8.66 5.23 -29.24
N ARG A 869 8.37 4.51 -30.33
CA ARG A 869 7.12 4.67 -31.11
C ARG A 869 6.08 3.62 -30.73
N LEU A 870 4.85 3.83 -31.17
CA LEU A 870 3.75 2.87 -31.00
C LEU A 870 4.07 1.51 -31.62
N PHE A 871 3.54 0.44 -31.02
CA PHE A 871 3.63 -0.94 -31.52
C PHE A 871 5.06 -1.50 -31.69
N GLN A 872 6.08 -0.84 -31.14
CA GLN A 872 7.46 -1.32 -31.20
C GLN A 872 7.81 -2.27 -30.04
N HIS A 873 6.86 -2.67 -29.20
CA HIS A 873 7.12 -3.49 -28.01
C HIS A 873 7.96 -4.74 -28.34
N GLU A 874 7.55 -5.52 -29.35
CA GLU A 874 8.27 -6.74 -29.75
C GLU A 874 9.70 -6.45 -30.23
N ILE A 875 9.90 -5.34 -30.96
CA ILE A 875 11.21 -4.92 -31.46
C ILE A 875 12.10 -4.48 -30.30
N VAL A 876 11.57 -3.63 -29.41
CA VAL A 876 12.29 -3.11 -28.24
C VAL A 876 12.72 -4.24 -27.31
N VAL A 877 11.88 -5.27 -27.14
CA VAL A 877 12.22 -6.47 -26.36
C VAL A 877 13.29 -7.32 -27.05
N GLN A 878 13.23 -7.50 -28.37
CA GLN A 878 14.22 -8.28 -29.13
C GLN A 878 15.60 -7.62 -29.21
N GLU A 879 15.65 -6.29 -29.29
CA GLU A 879 16.88 -5.51 -29.40
C GLU A 879 17.48 -5.10 -28.04
N GLU A 880 16.78 -5.38 -26.93
CA GLU A 880 17.15 -4.97 -25.57
C GLU A 880 17.43 -3.46 -25.42
N GLY A 881 16.81 -2.63 -26.27
CA GLY A 881 17.07 -1.19 -26.39
C GLY A 881 16.41 -0.32 -25.30
N PHE A 882 16.22 -0.85 -24.09
CA PHE A 882 15.53 -0.14 -23.00
C PHE A 882 16.38 1.02 -22.44
N SER A 883 15.75 2.09 -21.97
CA SER A 883 16.48 3.14 -21.25
C SER A 883 16.85 2.69 -19.82
N ALA A 884 15.98 1.89 -19.21
CA ALA A 884 16.25 1.19 -17.94
C ALA A 884 15.32 -0.03 -17.83
N SER A 885 15.81 -1.12 -17.22
CA SER A 885 15.02 -2.34 -17.03
C SER A 885 15.44 -3.14 -15.81
N SER A 886 14.55 -3.98 -15.28
CA SER A 886 14.86 -4.92 -14.21
C SER A 886 14.06 -6.22 -14.35
N THR A 887 14.75 -7.36 -14.19
CA THR A 887 14.16 -8.71 -14.05
C THR A 887 14.03 -9.15 -12.59
N SER A 888 14.40 -8.28 -11.65
CA SER A 888 14.21 -8.47 -10.21
C SER A 888 13.07 -7.61 -9.68
N PHE A 889 12.31 -6.95 -10.55
CA PHE A 889 11.34 -5.93 -10.17
C PHE A 889 10.28 -6.51 -9.24
N PHE A 890 9.76 -7.71 -9.51
CA PHE A 890 8.75 -8.36 -8.67
C PHE A 890 9.29 -9.24 -7.54
N ILE A 891 10.60 -9.28 -7.30
CA ILE A 891 11.17 -10.17 -6.28
C ILE A 891 10.63 -9.79 -4.88
N GLY A 892 10.21 -10.78 -4.09
CA GLY A 892 9.59 -10.57 -2.77
C GLY A 892 8.15 -9.99 -2.75
N CYS A 893 7.57 -9.60 -3.89
CA CYS A 893 6.21 -9.03 -3.93
C CYS A 893 5.08 -10.05 -3.78
N ASN A 894 3.90 -9.60 -3.29
CA ASN A 894 2.68 -10.41 -3.38
C ASN A 894 2.07 -10.29 -4.77
N THR A 895 2.61 -10.99 -5.76
CA THR A 895 2.10 -10.99 -7.14
C THR A 895 0.79 -11.79 -7.30
N ASP A 896 0.17 -12.22 -6.19
CA ASP A 896 -1.12 -12.93 -6.16
C ASP A 896 -2.29 -11.99 -5.81
N ASP A 897 -2.02 -10.68 -5.69
CA ASP A 897 -2.94 -9.63 -5.27
C ASP A 897 -2.72 -8.36 -6.13
N PHE A 898 -3.56 -7.34 -5.96
CA PHE A 898 -3.35 -6.03 -6.57
C PHE A 898 -2.06 -5.39 -6.07
N MET A 899 -1.22 -5.02 -7.03
CA MET A 899 0.00 -4.29 -6.80
C MET A 899 -0.20 -2.83 -7.20
N THR A 900 0.26 -1.92 -6.35
CA THR A 900 0.19 -0.48 -6.61
C THR A 900 1.47 -0.04 -7.28
N PHE A 901 1.37 0.51 -8.48
CA PHE A 901 2.49 1.06 -9.22
C PHE A 901 2.43 2.59 -9.14
N ARG A 902 3.61 3.20 -9.15
CA ARG A 902 3.82 4.64 -9.21
C ARG A 902 4.83 4.93 -10.31
N LEU A 903 4.41 5.73 -11.28
CA LEU A 903 5.30 6.38 -12.22
C LEU A 903 5.47 7.83 -11.80
N GLU A 904 6.70 8.22 -11.51
CA GLU A 904 7.09 9.57 -11.13
C GLU A 904 7.85 10.22 -12.28
N LEU A 905 7.39 11.39 -12.74
CA LEU A 905 8.01 12.17 -13.81
C LEU A 905 8.53 13.49 -13.25
N GLN A 906 9.83 13.58 -13.06
CA GLN A 906 10.51 14.82 -12.68
C GLN A 906 10.89 15.61 -13.93
N ARG A 907 9.97 16.47 -14.37
CA ARG A 907 10.10 17.25 -15.62
C ARG A 907 11.28 18.21 -15.65
N SER A 908 11.70 18.72 -14.49
CA SER A 908 12.84 19.64 -14.35
C SER A 908 14.18 18.96 -14.62
N THR A 909 14.33 17.70 -14.19
CA THR A 909 15.56 16.91 -14.33
C THR A 909 15.55 15.95 -15.53
N GLY A 910 14.38 15.71 -16.12
CA GLY A 910 14.19 14.70 -17.17
C GLY A 910 14.15 13.26 -16.64
N THR A 911 14.02 13.08 -15.32
CA THR A 911 14.04 11.76 -14.68
C THR A 911 12.66 11.14 -14.61
N VAL A 912 12.56 9.86 -14.95
CA VAL A 912 11.38 9.03 -14.77
C VAL A 912 11.73 7.88 -13.85
N THR A 913 10.92 7.68 -12.81
CA THR A 913 11.08 6.60 -11.84
C THR A 913 9.81 5.76 -11.80
N LEU A 914 9.93 4.49 -12.16
CA LEU A 914 8.90 3.48 -11.94
C LEU A 914 9.20 2.74 -10.65
N SER A 915 8.23 2.74 -9.74
CA SER A 915 8.27 1.96 -8.50
C SER A 915 6.94 1.26 -8.29
N HIS A 916 6.92 0.30 -7.39
CA HIS A 916 5.70 -0.39 -7.01
C HIS A 916 5.73 -0.71 -5.53
N SER A 917 4.59 -1.15 -5.03
CA SER A 917 4.45 -1.67 -3.68
C SER A 917 3.30 -2.68 -3.64
N GLY A 918 3.39 -3.64 -2.71
CA GLY A 918 2.31 -4.61 -2.49
C GLY A 918 0.99 -3.95 -2.04
N SER A 919 -0.07 -4.73 -1.87
CA SER A 919 -1.38 -4.22 -1.42
C SER A 919 -1.33 -3.47 -0.08
N ASN A 920 -0.39 -3.82 0.79
CA ASN A 920 -0.10 -3.10 2.02
C ASN A 920 0.95 -2.01 1.88
N SER A 921 1.54 -1.77 0.72
CA SER A 921 2.64 -0.81 0.50
C SER A 921 3.88 -0.96 1.39
N ILE A 922 4.07 -2.12 2.05
CA ILE A 922 5.21 -2.37 2.95
C ILE A 922 6.33 -3.11 2.24
N TYR A 923 5.96 -4.00 1.34
CA TYR A 923 6.90 -4.90 0.70
C TYR A 923 7.21 -4.45 -0.72
N ASN A 924 8.51 -4.57 -1.01
CA ASN A 924 9.17 -4.26 -2.27
C ASN A 924 9.07 -2.78 -2.67
N HIS A 925 10.23 -2.15 -2.77
CA HIS A 925 10.44 -0.77 -3.20
C HIS A 925 11.50 -0.72 -4.31
N GLU A 926 11.59 -1.77 -5.12
CA GLU A 926 12.45 -1.76 -6.31
C GLU A 926 12.05 -0.62 -7.24
N GLN A 927 13.06 0.02 -7.82
CA GLN A 927 12.88 1.19 -8.67
C GLN A 927 13.60 0.97 -9.99
N ILE A 928 12.94 1.33 -11.08
CA ILE A 928 13.52 1.44 -12.40
C ILE A 928 13.57 2.93 -12.73
N CYS A 929 14.76 3.48 -12.89
CA CYS A 929 14.97 4.90 -13.12
C CYS A 929 15.63 5.13 -14.47
N ALA A 930 15.12 6.06 -15.27
CA ALA A 930 15.71 6.50 -16.53
C ALA A 930 15.74 8.03 -16.58
N THR A 931 16.74 8.59 -17.26
CA THR A 931 16.85 10.04 -17.49
C THR A 931 16.83 10.32 -18.98
N PHE A 932 15.94 11.24 -19.40
CA PHE A 932 15.75 11.65 -20.78
C PHE A 932 16.22 13.10 -20.96
N SER A 933 17.05 13.35 -21.97
CA SER A 933 17.45 14.72 -22.30
C SER A 933 16.29 15.45 -22.99
N LYS A 934 16.11 16.75 -22.71
CA LYS A 934 15.06 17.55 -23.36
C LYS A 934 15.19 17.60 -24.89
N SER A 935 16.41 17.50 -25.42
CA SER A 935 16.65 17.48 -26.87
C SER A 935 16.21 16.18 -27.53
N ASP A 936 16.24 15.07 -26.79
CA ASP A 936 15.88 13.75 -27.32
C ASP A 936 14.40 13.42 -27.06
N PHE A 937 13.90 13.74 -25.86
CA PHE A 937 12.54 13.44 -25.45
C PHE A 937 12.10 14.34 -24.28
N ASP A 938 11.31 15.38 -24.58
CA ASP A 938 10.86 16.34 -23.57
C ASP A 938 9.62 15.84 -22.81
N LEU A 939 9.82 15.52 -21.52
CA LEU A 939 8.74 15.09 -20.61
C LEU A 939 7.67 16.17 -20.38
N ASN A 940 7.94 17.44 -20.71
CA ASN A 940 6.97 18.54 -20.60
C ASN A 940 5.88 18.47 -21.68
N GLU A 941 6.14 17.82 -22.81
CA GLU A 941 5.16 17.70 -23.90
C GLU A 941 4.14 16.58 -23.67
N LEU A 942 4.39 15.69 -22.70
CA LEU A 942 3.52 14.56 -22.40
C LEU A 942 2.20 15.03 -21.77
N ASN A 943 1.09 14.59 -22.37
CA ASN A 943 -0.24 15.02 -21.98
C ASN A 943 -1.25 13.86 -21.83
N PHE A 944 -1.31 12.96 -22.80
CA PHE A 944 -2.29 11.88 -22.83
C PHE A 944 -1.73 10.60 -22.20
N ILE A 945 -2.58 9.89 -21.45
CA ILE A 945 -2.24 8.65 -20.77
C ILE A 945 -3.06 7.53 -21.39
N HIS A 946 -2.38 6.48 -21.81
CA HIS A 946 -3.00 5.30 -22.42
C HIS A 946 -2.52 4.04 -21.72
N VAL A 947 -3.36 3.00 -21.74
CA VAL A 947 -3.02 1.68 -21.22
C VAL A 947 -3.33 0.60 -22.26
N SER A 948 -2.43 -0.38 -22.37
CA SER A 948 -2.52 -1.53 -23.28
C SER A 948 -2.03 -2.81 -22.58
N ALA A 949 -2.59 -3.98 -22.90
CA ALA A 949 -2.28 -5.25 -22.24
C ALA A 949 -1.75 -6.28 -23.25
N GLY A 950 -0.87 -7.16 -22.78
CA GLY A 950 -0.24 -8.18 -23.59
C GLY A 950 -1.12 -9.42 -23.79
N ALA A 951 -0.56 -10.59 -23.45
CA ALA A 951 -1.18 -11.88 -23.74
C ALA A 951 -2.33 -12.27 -22.78
N ARG A 952 -2.55 -11.50 -21.72
CA ARG A 952 -3.57 -11.78 -20.69
C ARG A 952 -4.48 -10.59 -20.46
N THR A 953 -5.70 -10.89 -20.00
CA THR A 953 -6.64 -9.88 -19.52
C THR A 953 -6.12 -9.26 -18.23
N VAL A 954 -6.10 -7.93 -18.16
CA VAL A 954 -5.55 -7.18 -17.01
C VAL A 954 -6.61 -6.23 -16.42
N PRO A 955 -7.08 -6.46 -15.18
CA PRO A 955 -7.84 -5.48 -14.43
C PRO A 955 -6.93 -4.36 -13.92
N ILE A 956 -7.30 -3.13 -14.26
CA ILE A 956 -6.74 -1.89 -13.72
C ILE A 956 -7.76 -1.28 -12.77
N ARG A 957 -7.30 -0.90 -11.59
CA ARG A 957 -8.05 -0.12 -10.60
C ARG A 957 -7.25 1.10 -10.21
N ASN A 958 -7.96 2.10 -9.72
CA ASN A 958 -7.39 3.28 -9.11
C ASN A 958 -6.32 4.02 -9.93
N LEU A 959 -6.54 4.12 -11.25
CA LEU A 959 -5.61 4.83 -12.12
C LEU A 959 -5.85 6.34 -12.02
N ILE A 960 -4.93 7.04 -11.35
CA ILE A 960 -5.02 8.47 -11.00
C ILE A 960 -3.75 9.23 -11.40
N VAL A 961 -3.89 10.55 -11.53
CA VAL A 961 -2.81 11.49 -11.81
C VAL A 961 -2.81 12.58 -10.74
N THR A 962 -1.68 12.81 -10.09
CA THR A 962 -1.53 13.82 -9.03
C THR A 962 -0.20 14.56 -9.17
N PHE A 963 -0.09 15.71 -8.51
CA PHE A 963 1.14 16.52 -8.44
C PHE A 963 1.73 16.56 -7.03
N GLU A 964 1.05 15.91 -6.09
CA GLU A 964 1.55 15.60 -4.76
C GLU A 964 1.77 14.10 -4.66
N LYS A 965 2.91 13.74 -4.08
CA LYS A 965 3.21 12.35 -3.74
C LYS A 965 2.15 11.89 -2.74
N GLN A 966 1.38 10.86 -3.11
CA GLN A 966 0.43 10.27 -2.19
C GLN A 966 1.20 9.68 -0.99
N PRO A 967 0.73 9.91 0.25
CA PRO A 967 1.38 9.35 1.43
C PRO A 967 1.40 7.83 1.30
N GLU A 968 2.58 7.23 1.31
CA GLU A 968 2.70 5.79 1.45
C GLU A 968 2.19 5.47 2.87
N PRO A 969 1.31 4.47 3.07
CA PRO A 969 0.66 4.24 4.37
C PRO A 969 1.62 3.97 5.56
N PHE A 970 2.92 3.93 5.29
CA PHE A 970 4.01 3.66 6.23
C PHE A 970 4.99 4.83 6.40
N ASP A 971 4.92 5.87 5.55
CA ASP A 971 5.75 7.08 5.69
C ASP A 971 5.47 7.79 7.04
N SER A 972 4.29 7.57 7.64
CA SER A 972 3.87 8.15 8.93
C SER A 972 4.31 7.37 10.17
N ILE A 973 4.95 6.19 10.05
CA ILE A 973 5.38 5.41 11.24
C ILE A 973 6.72 5.92 11.78
N GLY A 974 7.48 6.69 10.98
CA GLY A 974 8.82 7.18 11.34
C GLY A 974 8.87 8.38 12.30
N SER A 975 7.76 9.08 12.59
CA SER A 975 7.78 10.25 13.48
C SER A 975 7.14 10.03 14.86
N ASP A 976 6.16 9.13 14.97
CA ASP A 976 5.25 9.10 16.14
C ASP A 976 5.46 7.91 17.08
N VAL A 977 6.44 7.05 16.83
CA VAL A 977 6.82 5.99 17.76
C VAL A 977 8.13 6.34 18.45
N GLN A 978 8.12 7.45 19.21
CA GLN A 978 8.98 7.49 20.39
C GLN A 978 8.62 6.27 21.23
N THR A 979 9.63 5.45 21.50
CA THR A 979 9.62 4.27 22.35
C THR A 979 8.77 4.45 23.61
N ASN A 980 7.50 4.01 23.56
CA ASN A 980 6.77 3.62 24.76
C ASN A 980 7.38 2.30 25.23
N LEU A 981 8.44 2.40 26.03
CA LEU A 981 9.05 1.32 26.81
C LEU A 981 8.09 0.74 27.89
N SER A 982 6.79 1.04 27.82
CA SER A 982 5.77 0.58 28.77
C SER A 982 5.12 -0.76 28.42
N ASP A 983 5.30 -1.27 27.18
CA ASP A 983 4.50 -2.40 26.68
C ASP A 983 5.27 -3.73 26.60
N LEU A 984 6.38 -3.85 27.33
CA LEU A 984 6.94 -5.16 27.65
C LEU A 984 6.16 -5.78 28.82
N PRO A 985 5.87 -7.10 28.82
CA PRO A 985 5.19 -7.76 29.92
C PRO A 985 5.96 -7.52 31.24
N ARG A 986 5.30 -6.90 32.22
CA ARG A 986 5.83 -6.60 33.57
C ARG A 986 5.90 -7.85 34.47
N ASP A 987 6.50 -8.92 33.99
CA ASP A 987 6.69 -10.14 34.79
C ASP A 987 8.16 -10.46 35.05
N VAL A 988 9.05 -9.46 35.10
CA VAL A 988 10.33 -9.56 35.80
C VAL A 988 10.73 -8.15 36.23
N LEU A 989 10.48 -7.75 37.49
CA LEU A 989 11.33 -6.85 38.29
C LEU A 989 10.62 -6.44 39.60
N ASP A 990 11.38 -6.53 40.68
CA ASP A 990 11.03 -6.44 42.10
C ASP A 990 10.38 -5.10 42.51
N ASP A 991 9.39 -5.17 43.40
CA ASP A 991 8.33 -4.18 43.69
C ASP A 991 8.79 -2.93 44.48
N LYS A 992 10.10 -2.64 44.47
CA LYS A 992 10.70 -1.56 45.26
C LYS A 992 11.24 -0.36 44.47
N VAL A 993 11.19 -0.39 43.13
CA VAL A 993 11.68 0.71 42.29
C VAL A 993 10.54 1.61 41.75
N ALA A 994 9.30 1.12 41.70
CA ALA A 994 8.16 1.82 41.11
C ALA A 994 7.72 3.11 41.84
N LYS A 995 8.15 3.34 43.09
CA LYS A 995 7.74 4.51 43.88
C LYS A 995 8.59 5.78 43.73
N LYS A 996 9.59 5.81 42.84
CA LYS A 996 10.51 6.97 42.70
C LYS A 996 10.45 7.73 41.37
N LEU A 997 9.66 7.29 40.39
CA LEU A 997 9.61 7.91 39.05
C LEU A 997 8.48 8.95 38.88
N ASP A 998 7.55 9.06 39.83
CA ASP A 998 6.32 9.85 39.69
C ASP A 998 6.45 11.35 40.05
N GLN A 999 7.67 11.87 40.22
CA GLN A 999 7.88 13.26 40.70
C GLN A 999 8.71 14.17 39.79
N SER A 1000 9.09 13.77 38.56
CA SER A 1000 10.02 14.57 37.74
C SER A 1000 9.57 14.99 36.33
N GLN A 1001 8.36 14.63 35.87
CA GLN A 1001 7.90 15.03 34.53
C GLN A 1001 6.68 15.95 34.60
N GLY A 1002 6.94 17.21 34.93
CA GLY A 1002 5.96 18.28 34.86
C GLY A 1002 6.66 19.61 34.58
N LYS A 1003 6.93 19.88 33.31
CA LYS A 1003 7.12 21.20 32.64
C LYS A 1003 8.10 21.07 31.46
N HIS A 1004 7.56 21.12 30.25
CA HIS A 1004 8.11 21.76 29.02
C HIS A 1004 7.59 21.05 27.77
N PHE A 1005 6.41 21.46 27.29
CA PHE A 1005 5.98 21.23 25.90
C PHE A 1005 5.02 22.37 25.50
N VAL A 1006 5.59 23.48 25.03
CA VAL A 1006 4.92 24.45 24.14
C VAL A 1006 6.02 25.03 23.26
N SER A 1007 5.81 24.98 21.94
CA SER A 1007 6.57 25.59 20.82
C SER A 1007 7.18 24.57 19.85
N ILE A 1008 6.62 24.58 18.64
CA ILE A 1008 7.02 23.99 17.34
C ILE A 1008 6.16 22.80 16.91
N CYS A 1009 5.01 23.13 16.31
CA CYS A 1009 4.48 22.66 15.03
C CYS A 1009 3.42 23.68 14.58
#